data_AF-A0AAV8DKG8-F1
#
_entry.id   AF-A0AAV8DKG8-F1
#
_cell.length_a   1.000
_cell.length_b   1.000
_cell.length_c   1.000
_cell.angle_alpha   90.00
_cell.angle_beta   90.00
_cell.angle_gamma   90.00
#
_symmetry.space_group_name_H-M   'P 1'
#
loop_
_entity.id
_entity.type
_entity.pdbx_description
1 polymer ?
#
loop_
_entity_poly.entity_id
_entity_poly.type
_entity_poly.pdbx_seq_one_letter_code
_entity_poly.pdbx_strand_id
1 'polypeptide(L)'
;MEGLFSMVNGVGRAEQSSPWLGKLLVAAYLTSSSPASPLNYIPQFGICRLGVISPYVVGLSVVRKIQGIELRFWETSTGFEDRLIADMRGKVSCRLLLLLLCVASLQVAYGVTNSQDASALKSLMSQWQNVPSSWKQSTDPCDAPWDGIQCTNGRVTHLLLPAMNIKGKLTDDVGLLTELQYLDISSNPELGGSLPASIGKLQKLMNLILQGCSFSGTIPSQIGNLRNLTFLALNSNKFSGSIPNTIGLLSNLYWLDLADNQLTGPIPISSGTTPGLDFLVNTRHFHFNKNQLSGTLNATLFSSNMNLIHMIFDSNNFSGPIPNTIGLMETLEILQLDNNQLSGDIPTNITNLRGLNVLNLANNQLTGLIPNLAPLTNLSSLDLSNNSFASSTAPTWMTTLNSIYTLAMENTQLTGQIPPKLFTLAQIQQVSLDSNRFNGTLDMGSNLGQNLEKVSIRNNSITDANITSSYNGSISLINNPLCQLAKYSNNLYCQNQQNQTPYTTSLARCGSTACPNNQMLSPRNCTCAYAFSGLIVFRAPSFKDISDTAMFQELESSLWSQLGLAPNSVYISDLAITGDKYIEANVALFPVSGLYFSASDVIRLGFDLNNQTYQAPAMFGPYYFIQYPYQFPGSGSSSSSISTAAIAGIAVGGCVVLIALALVAVYALKQRRKVKEAAVLANPFASWGSGGKDDGAAPQLKGAKYFTFEELKKCTGNFSENNEIGQGGYGKVYKGYLANGVAVAIKRAEQGSMQGAQEFKNEIELLSRVHHKNLVGLVGFCYEQGEQLLVYEYISNGTLRENLVGKGGMHLDWRKRLQIALGSARGLAYLHELAHPPIIHRDIKSTNILLDDSLTAKVADFGLSKLLADTQKGHVSTQVKGTLGYLDPEYYMTQQLSEKSDVYSFGVVMLELITARLPIEKGTYIVREIKTAIDQYDQEYYGLRDMMDPKILNQAKNIGLRKFVQLAVDCVQDSASNRPSMNEVVKEIEIILQNDDSTRTTSANYSNDFGNAANLPKHPYSDQDPIIRDISSNAYDSSGAYPYQAYIEPK
;
A
#
# COMPACT_ATOMS: atom_id res chain seq x y z
N MET A 1 -36.22 31.11 -38.80
CA MET A 1 -36.21 31.82 -40.10
C MET A 1 -35.80 30.84 -41.17
N GLU A 2 -36.51 30.91 -42.28
CA GLU A 2 -36.69 29.91 -43.35
C GLU A 2 -35.44 29.54 -44.17
N GLY A 3 -35.52 28.38 -44.86
CA GLY A 3 -34.62 27.96 -45.94
C GLY A 3 -34.25 26.47 -45.88
N LEU A 4 -35.17 25.49 -45.92
CA LEU A 4 -35.92 24.93 -47.05
C LEU A 4 -35.11 24.21 -48.17
N PHE A 5 -35.47 22.92 -48.33
CA PHE A 5 -35.32 21.95 -49.44
C PHE A 5 -33.94 21.32 -49.71
N SER A 6 -33.69 20.01 -49.46
CA SER A 6 -34.23 18.72 -49.96
C SER A 6 -33.62 18.19 -51.27
N MET A 7 -33.39 16.88 -51.25
CA MET A 7 -33.34 15.91 -52.36
C MET A 7 -32.04 15.76 -53.16
N VAL A 8 -31.61 14.58 -53.64
CA VAL A 8 -31.82 13.14 -53.38
C VAL A 8 -31.13 12.40 -54.55
N ASN A 9 -30.61 11.21 -54.27
CA ASN A 9 -30.31 10.08 -55.17
C ASN A 9 -29.09 10.08 -56.10
N GLY A 10 -28.30 9.02 -55.89
CA GLY A 10 -27.36 8.44 -56.85
C GLY A 10 -26.74 7.15 -56.30
N VAL A 11 -27.56 6.11 -56.07
CA VAL A 11 -27.12 4.76 -55.71
C VAL A 11 -26.98 3.90 -56.97
N GLY A 12 -25.82 3.27 -57.17
CA GLY A 12 -25.66 1.96 -57.84
C GLY A 12 -24.95 1.03 -56.83
N ARG A 13 -25.51 -0.10 -56.40
CA ARG A 13 -25.54 -1.45 -57.03
C ARG A 13 -24.17 -1.86 -57.58
N ALA A 14 -23.62 -3.06 -57.37
CA ALA A 14 -23.99 -4.31 -56.71
C ALA A 14 -22.65 -5.04 -56.38
N GLU A 15 -22.54 -6.04 -55.51
CA GLU A 15 -22.81 -7.44 -55.86
C GLU A 15 -22.84 -8.35 -54.61
N GLN A 16 -23.68 -9.37 -54.73
CA GLN A 16 -23.94 -10.46 -53.79
C GLN A 16 -22.93 -11.61 -53.96
N SER A 17 -22.68 -12.36 -52.90
CA SER A 17 -22.91 -13.83 -52.90
C SER A 17 -22.75 -14.45 -51.51
N SER A 18 -23.85 -15.04 -51.05
CA SER A 18 -24.00 -16.01 -49.95
C SER A 18 -23.63 -17.44 -50.47
N PRO A 19 -24.05 -18.62 -49.92
CA PRO A 19 -24.88 -18.90 -48.72
C PRO A 19 -24.61 -20.23 -47.94
N TRP A 20 -25.47 -20.46 -46.92
CA TRP A 20 -25.99 -21.72 -46.34
C TRP A 20 -25.16 -22.44 -45.25
N LEU A 21 -25.69 -23.08 -44.19
CA LEU A 21 -27.01 -23.42 -43.58
C LEU A 21 -26.67 -23.97 -42.16
N GLY A 22 -27.49 -23.96 -41.12
CA GLY A 22 -28.95 -23.93 -41.05
C GLY A 22 -29.47 -23.82 -39.61
N LYS A 23 -30.79 -23.58 -39.56
CA LYS A 23 -31.67 -23.18 -38.46
C LYS A 23 -32.27 -24.37 -37.69
N LEU A 24 -32.91 -24.06 -36.54
CA LEU A 24 -34.32 -24.33 -36.10
C LEU A 24 -34.34 -24.36 -34.53
N LEU A 25 -35.30 -23.89 -33.71
CA LEU A 25 -36.69 -23.34 -33.68
C LEU A 25 -36.81 -22.61 -32.30
N VAL A 26 -37.34 -21.41 -32.05
CA VAL A 26 -38.69 -20.79 -32.10
C VAL A 26 -39.70 -21.15 -30.96
N ALA A 27 -40.07 -20.09 -30.21
CA ALA A 27 -41.33 -19.74 -29.49
C ALA A 27 -41.66 -20.39 -28.11
N ALA A 28 -42.42 -19.82 -27.16
CA ALA A 28 -42.87 -18.45 -26.78
C ALA A 28 -43.85 -18.55 -25.56
N TYR A 29 -43.80 -17.57 -24.63
CA TYR A 29 -44.89 -16.96 -23.81
C TYR A 29 -45.40 -17.49 -22.42
N LEU A 30 -45.32 -16.56 -21.42
CA LEU A 30 -46.17 -16.24 -20.21
C LEU A 30 -46.20 -17.22 -19.00
N THR A 31 -46.25 -16.87 -17.69
CA THR A 31 -46.56 -15.64 -16.89
C THR A 31 -46.25 -15.86 -15.38
N SER A 32 -45.99 -14.75 -14.63
CA SER A 32 -46.17 -14.51 -13.15
C SER A 32 -45.42 -15.40 -12.13
N SER A 33 -44.88 -14.97 -10.97
CA SER A 33 -45.03 -13.79 -10.11
C SER A 33 -43.91 -13.80 -9.02
N SER A 34 -43.44 -12.60 -8.62
CA SER A 34 -42.58 -12.28 -7.44
C SER A 34 -43.35 -12.48 -6.09
N PRO A 35 -42.84 -12.21 -4.85
CA PRO A 35 -41.55 -11.61 -4.43
C PRO A 35 -40.87 -12.14 -3.13
N ALA A 36 -39.62 -11.71 -2.84
CA ALA A 36 -39.21 -11.00 -1.60
C ALA A 36 -37.67 -11.04 -1.30
N SER A 37 -37.03 -9.87 -1.50
CA SER A 37 -35.96 -9.18 -0.72
C SER A 37 -34.91 -9.91 0.15
N PRO A 38 -33.63 -9.49 0.06
CA PRO A 38 -32.62 -9.59 1.14
C PRO A 38 -32.21 -8.22 1.74
N LEU A 39 -31.70 -8.29 2.97
CA LEU A 39 -31.25 -7.22 3.87
C LEU A 39 -29.71 -7.22 4.03
N ASN A 40 -29.09 -6.08 3.69
CA ASN A 40 -28.12 -5.25 4.42
C ASN A 40 -27.04 -5.77 5.41
N TYR A 41 -25.83 -5.22 5.17
CA TYR A 41 -24.87 -4.52 6.07
C TYR A 41 -23.76 -5.28 6.83
N ILE A 42 -22.46 -5.09 6.47
CA ILE A 42 -21.39 -4.12 6.91
C ILE A 42 -20.79 -4.43 8.30
N PRO A 43 -19.44 -4.44 8.47
CA PRO A 43 -18.78 -3.35 9.23
C PRO A 43 -17.40 -2.90 8.68
N GLN A 44 -17.06 -1.62 8.89
CA GLN A 44 -15.70 -1.08 8.88
C GLN A 44 -15.25 -0.89 10.34
N PHE A 45 -13.99 -1.23 10.64
CA PHE A 45 -13.28 -0.85 11.86
C PHE A 45 -12.31 0.29 11.56
N GLY A 46 -12.21 1.19 12.53
CA GLY A 46 -11.31 2.35 12.52
C GLY A 46 -9.87 2.03 12.89
N ILE A 47 -9.00 2.99 12.55
CA ILE A 47 -7.55 3.02 12.76
C ILE A 47 -7.25 3.82 14.03
N CYS A 48 -6.25 3.37 14.82
CA CYS A 48 -5.55 4.22 15.77
C CYS A 48 -4.04 4.20 15.54
N ARG A 49 -3.48 5.42 15.47
CA ARG A 49 -2.07 5.81 15.38
C ARG A 49 -1.34 5.55 16.70
N LEU A 50 -0.02 5.39 16.64
CA LEU A 50 0.88 5.89 17.70
C LEU A 50 2.21 6.39 17.12
N GLY A 51 2.68 7.49 17.71
CA GLY A 51 3.81 8.28 17.27
C GLY A 51 5.17 7.84 17.80
N VAL A 52 6.16 8.59 17.33
CA VAL A 52 7.61 8.43 17.51
C VAL A 52 8.11 9.39 18.59
N ILE A 53 9.08 8.96 19.41
CA ILE A 53 10.11 9.84 19.99
C ILE A 53 11.50 9.19 19.87
N SER A 54 12.48 10.07 19.69
CA SER A 54 13.90 9.90 19.33
C SER A 54 14.81 10.26 20.56
N PRO A 55 16.12 10.62 20.45
CA PRO A 55 17.26 9.84 20.98
C PRO A 55 18.26 10.65 21.86
N TYR A 56 19.39 10.08 22.33
CA TYR A 56 20.65 10.84 22.62
C TYR A 56 21.93 9.93 22.78
N VAL A 57 22.93 10.18 21.90
CA VAL A 57 24.42 10.44 22.00
C VAL A 57 25.40 9.72 22.97
N VAL A 58 26.67 9.60 22.49
CA VAL A 58 28.06 9.60 23.09
C VAL A 58 28.85 8.29 22.80
N GLY A 59 30.14 8.18 22.41
CA GLY A 59 31.28 9.06 22.11
C GLY A 59 32.65 8.29 22.15
N LEU A 60 33.59 8.61 21.22
CA LEU A 60 35.09 8.73 21.32
C LEU A 60 36.07 7.62 21.84
N SER A 61 37.02 7.22 20.95
CA SER A 61 38.51 7.41 20.99
C SER A 61 39.57 6.35 21.49
N VAL A 62 40.73 6.37 20.79
CA VAL A 62 42.17 6.11 21.16
C VAL A 62 42.96 4.79 20.86
N VAL A 63 43.81 4.85 19.81
CA VAL A 63 45.29 4.61 19.60
C VAL A 63 46.17 3.63 20.45
N ARG A 64 47.05 2.84 19.74
CA ARG A 64 48.50 2.45 19.95
C ARG A 64 48.76 0.93 19.96
N LYS A 65 49.89 0.31 19.54
CA LYS A 65 51.10 0.54 18.71
C LYS A 65 51.99 -0.74 18.87
N ILE A 66 52.91 -1.04 17.93
CA ILE A 66 54.20 -1.80 18.07
C ILE A 66 54.14 -3.35 18.09
N GLN A 67 55.04 -4.19 17.55
CA GLN A 67 56.13 -4.27 16.53
C GLN A 67 56.73 -5.71 16.66
N GLY A 68 57.44 -6.21 15.63
CA GLY A 68 58.53 -7.22 15.75
C GLY A 68 58.31 -8.52 14.94
N ILE A 69 58.95 -8.78 13.78
CA ILE A 69 60.37 -9.21 13.54
C ILE A 69 60.55 -10.67 14.05
N GLU A 70 61.03 -11.72 13.35
CA GLU A 70 62.05 -11.94 12.29
C GLU A 70 61.86 -13.39 11.73
N LEU A 71 61.94 -13.64 10.42
CA LEU A 71 63.02 -14.27 9.62
C LEU A 71 63.46 -15.73 9.91
N ARG A 72 63.80 -16.39 8.78
CA ARG A 72 64.71 -17.55 8.52
C ARG A 72 63.99 -18.88 8.19
N PHE A 73 64.43 -19.73 7.26
CA PHE A 73 65.33 -19.70 6.09
C PHE A 73 65.34 -21.15 5.51
N TRP A 74 65.54 -21.29 4.17
CA TRP A 74 66.16 -22.43 3.41
C TRP A 74 65.34 -23.73 3.23
N GLU A 75 65.42 -24.51 2.14
CA GLU A 75 65.97 -24.40 0.77
C GLU A 75 65.56 -25.66 -0.05
N THR A 76 65.37 -25.47 -1.37
CA THR A 76 65.79 -26.29 -2.54
C THR A 76 65.25 -27.69 -2.93
N SER A 77 65.12 -27.77 -4.27
CA SER A 77 65.42 -28.85 -5.25
C SER A 77 64.18 -29.55 -5.85
N THR A 78 63.79 -29.54 -7.15
CA THR A 78 64.34 -29.51 -8.53
C THR A 78 64.25 -30.86 -9.26
N GLY A 79 63.72 -30.83 -10.50
CA GLY A 79 63.91 -31.81 -11.61
C GLY A 79 62.62 -32.44 -12.14
N PHE A 80 62.36 -32.71 -13.43
CA PHE A 80 63.06 -32.47 -14.72
C PHE A 80 62.10 -32.89 -15.90
N GLU A 81 62.10 -32.08 -16.98
CA GLU A 81 61.81 -32.23 -18.43
C GLU A 81 60.71 -33.12 -19.11
N ASP A 82 59.92 -32.40 -19.95
CA ASP A 82 59.44 -32.56 -21.35
C ASP A 82 59.55 -33.87 -22.19
N ARG A 83 58.47 -34.16 -22.94
CA ARG A 83 58.49 -34.56 -24.39
C ARG A 83 57.10 -34.51 -25.08
N LEU A 84 57.13 -34.08 -26.35
CA LEU A 84 56.21 -34.32 -27.50
C LEU A 84 55.03 -33.36 -27.80
N ILE A 85 55.28 -32.43 -28.74
CA ILE A 85 54.33 -31.72 -29.61
C ILE A 85 54.62 -32.16 -31.05
N ALA A 86 53.63 -32.68 -31.80
CA ALA A 86 53.41 -32.45 -33.25
C ALA A 86 52.38 -33.45 -33.84
N ASP A 87 51.09 -33.12 -33.78
CA ASP A 87 50.14 -33.39 -34.87
C ASP A 87 48.90 -32.50 -34.68
N MET A 88 48.19 -32.11 -35.76
CA MET A 88 46.97 -31.27 -35.82
C MET A 88 47.13 -29.79 -36.25
N ARG A 89 47.67 -29.55 -37.45
CA ARG A 89 47.34 -28.35 -38.26
C ARG A 89 46.57 -28.77 -39.53
N GLY A 90 45.25 -28.84 -39.42
CA GLY A 90 44.39 -29.16 -40.57
C GLY A 90 42.87 -29.13 -40.29
N LYS A 91 42.45 -29.13 -39.03
CA LYS A 91 41.02 -29.13 -38.64
C LYS A 91 40.52 -27.82 -38.01
N VAL A 92 41.36 -26.78 -37.96
CA VAL A 92 41.07 -25.56 -37.19
C VAL A 92 40.37 -24.48 -38.01
N SER A 93 40.61 -24.36 -39.33
CA SER A 93 39.99 -23.26 -40.11
C SER A 93 38.50 -23.44 -40.41
N CYS A 94 38.00 -24.68 -40.53
CA CYS A 94 36.58 -24.92 -40.83
C CYS A 94 35.69 -24.86 -39.56
N ARG A 95 36.26 -25.17 -38.39
CA ARG A 95 35.54 -25.07 -37.10
C ARG A 95 35.52 -23.65 -36.54
N LEU A 96 36.48 -22.80 -36.87
CA LEU A 96 36.46 -21.40 -36.44
C LEU A 96 35.40 -20.57 -37.17
N LEU A 97 35.14 -20.86 -38.46
CA LEU A 97 34.13 -20.16 -39.25
C LEU A 97 32.70 -20.56 -38.84
N LEU A 98 32.47 -21.82 -38.46
CA LEU A 98 31.20 -22.28 -37.89
C LEU A 98 31.00 -21.81 -36.44
N LEU A 99 32.07 -21.73 -35.62
CA LEU A 99 31.97 -21.14 -34.28
C LEU A 99 31.64 -19.64 -34.34
N LEU A 100 32.18 -18.89 -35.30
CA LEU A 100 31.87 -17.46 -35.44
C LEU A 100 30.43 -17.20 -35.90
N LEU A 101 29.81 -18.13 -36.64
CA LEU A 101 28.39 -18.05 -37.02
C LEU A 101 27.44 -18.58 -35.94
N CYS A 102 27.87 -19.53 -35.10
CA CYS A 102 27.08 -20.02 -33.96
C CYS A 102 27.17 -19.13 -32.71
N VAL A 103 28.25 -18.37 -32.52
CA VAL A 103 28.36 -17.37 -31.44
C VAL A 103 27.51 -16.12 -31.71
N ALA A 104 27.01 -15.94 -32.95
CA ALA A 104 26.02 -14.91 -33.27
C ALA A 104 24.56 -15.32 -32.99
N SER A 105 24.29 -16.58 -32.60
CA SER A 105 22.91 -17.11 -32.47
C SER A 105 22.56 -17.70 -31.10
N LEU A 106 23.42 -17.51 -30.09
CA LEU A 106 23.09 -17.81 -28.68
C LEU A 106 23.09 -16.52 -27.84
N GLN A 107 22.10 -15.66 -28.10
CA GLN A 107 21.56 -14.78 -27.07
C GLN A 107 20.34 -15.47 -26.48
N VAL A 108 20.45 -15.98 -25.25
CA VAL A 108 19.29 -16.33 -24.43
C VAL A 108 19.18 -15.25 -23.37
N ALA A 109 18.00 -14.62 -23.35
CA ALA A 109 17.74 -13.26 -22.93
C ALA A 109 17.78 -13.05 -21.41
N TYR A 110 18.69 -12.19 -20.94
CA TYR A 110 18.32 -11.23 -19.90
C TYR A 110 17.21 -10.38 -20.51
N GLY A 111 16.06 -10.32 -19.85
CA GLY A 111 14.79 -9.91 -20.45
C GLY A 111 14.85 -8.51 -21.04
N VAL A 112 15.26 -8.42 -22.30
CA VAL A 112 15.19 -7.20 -23.12
C VAL A 112 13.78 -6.65 -22.97
N THR A 113 13.65 -5.36 -22.65
CA THR A 113 12.33 -4.72 -22.62
C THR A 113 11.60 -5.10 -23.90
N ASN A 114 10.35 -5.53 -23.76
CA ASN A 114 9.53 -5.89 -24.91
C ASN A 114 9.65 -4.80 -25.99
N SER A 115 9.96 -5.21 -27.22
CA SER A 115 10.34 -4.28 -28.28
C SER A 115 9.27 -3.22 -28.56
N GLN A 116 7.99 -3.56 -28.35
CA GLN A 116 6.88 -2.62 -28.47
C GLN A 116 6.90 -1.59 -27.34
N ASP A 117 7.08 -2.01 -26.09
CA ASP A 117 7.15 -1.10 -24.94
C ASP A 117 8.39 -0.19 -25.03
N ALA A 118 9.54 -0.75 -25.42
CA ALA A 118 10.77 0.01 -25.66
C ALA A 118 10.61 1.03 -26.80
N SER A 119 9.93 0.63 -27.90
CA SER A 119 9.63 1.54 -29.01
C SER A 119 8.66 2.64 -28.60
N ALA A 120 7.65 2.31 -27.78
CA ALA A 120 6.68 3.28 -27.27
C ALA A 120 7.37 4.34 -26.41
N LEU A 121 8.20 3.92 -25.45
CA LEU A 121 8.97 4.83 -24.60
C LEU A 121 9.95 5.68 -25.43
N LYS A 122 10.66 5.10 -26.40
CA LYS A 122 11.53 5.86 -27.32
C LYS A 122 10.76 6.86 -28.18
N SER A 123 9.55 6.51 -28.62
CA SER A 123 8.69 7.44 -29.33
C SER A 123 8.29 8.61 -28.42
N LEU A 124 7.84 8.33 -27.19
CA LEU A 124 7.54 9.37 -26.21
C LEU A 124 8.75 10.28 -25.94
N MET A 125 9.95 9.70 -25.77
CA MET A 125 11.20 10.46 -25.62
C MET A 125 11.48 11.39 -26.82
N SER A 126 11.11 11.00 -28.04
CA SER A 126 11.29 11.84 -29.23
C SER A 126 10.32 13.02 -29.28
N GLN A 127 9.16 12.88 -28.61
CA GLN A 127 8.11 13.90 -28.55
C GLN A 127 8.28 14.83 -27.35
N TRP A 128 9.04 14.39 -26.35
CA TRP A 128 9.37 15.19 -25.18
C TRP A 128 10.67 15.95 -25.40
N GLN A 129 10.69 17.24 -25.03
CA GLN A 129 11.88 18.07 -25.12
C GLN A 129 12.92 17.69 -24.06
N ASN A 130 12.46 17.09 -22.97
CA ASN A 130 13.27 16.61 -21.86
C ASN A 130 12.67 15.36 -21.23
N VAL A 131 13.56 14.54 -20.68
CA VAL A 131 13.28 13.26 -20.01
C VAL A 131 14.19 13.17 -18.79
N PRO A 132 13.87 12.31 -17.79
CA PRO A 132 14.79 12.06 -16.69
C PRO A 132 16.17 11.66 -17.19
N SER A 133 17.22 12.13 -16.50
CA SER A 133 18.60 11.93 -16.97
C SER A 133 19.02 10.45 -17.04
N SER A 134 18.43 9.60 -16.19
CA SER A 134 18.61 8.14 -16.19
C SER A 134 18.19 7.49 -17.51
N TRP A 135 17.19 8.04 -18.21
CA TRP A 135 16.69 7.51 -19.48
C TRP A 135 17.72 7.62 -20.62
N LYS A 136 18.78 8.43 -20.44
CA LYS A 136 19.88 8.58 -21.40
C LYS A 136 21.09 7.70 -21.06
N GLN A 137 21.10 7.05 -19.91
CA GLN A 137 22.24 6.26 -19.41
C GLN A 137 22.18 4.80 -19.86
N SER A 138 20.99 4.28 -20.16
CA SER A 138 20.77 2.91 -20.64
C SER A 138 19.92 2.90 -21.90
N THR A 139 20.19 1.95 -22.81
CA THR A 139 19.41 1.73 -24.03
C THR A 139 18.16 0.88 -23.83
N ASP A 140 18.05 0.22 -22.67
CA ASP A 140 16.97 -0.69 -22.30
C ASP A 140 16.27 -0.17 -21.02
N PRO A 141 14.97 0.16 -21.09
CA PRO A 141 14.19 0.68 -19.96
C PRO A 141 14.02 -0.25 -18.75
N CYS A 142 14.08 -1.58 -18.95
CA CYS A 142 13.82 -2.58 -17.90
C CYS A 142 15.11 -3.23 -17.37
N ASP A 143 16.25 -3.11 -18.08
CA ASP A 143 17.53 -3.73 -17.71
C ASP A 143 18.36 -2.84 -16.75
N ALA A 144 18.27 -1.52 -16.90
CA ALA A 144 18.79 -0.56 -15.93
C ALA A 144 17.65 0.39 -15.52
N PRO A 145 17.46 0.67 -14.23
CA PRO A 145 16.27 1.36 -13.73
C PRO A 145 16.19 2.79 -14.30
N TRP A 146 15.31 2.98 -15.28
CA TRP A 146 14.87 4.30 -15.70
C TRP A 146 14.00 4.89 -14.59
N ASP A 147 14.30 6.11 -14.14
CA ASP A 147 13.50 6.75 -13.10
C ASP A 147 12.03 6.81 -13.54
N GLY A 148 11.14 6.36 -12.67
CA GLY A 148 9.70 6.32 -12.94
C GLY A 148 9.22 5.14 -13.77
N ILE A 149 10.09 4.26 -14.27
CA ILE A 149 9.70 3.04 -14.98
C ILE A 149 9.78 1.84 -14.05
N GLN A 150 8.72 1.04 -14.01
CA GLN A 150 8.76 -0.30 -13.43
C GLN A 150 8.31 -1.32 -14.45
N CYS A 151 8.99 -2.46 -14.46
CA CYS A 151 8.70 -3.55 -15.38
C CYS A 151 8.41 -4.86 -14.65
N THR A 152 7.50 -5.64 -15.21
CA THR A 152 7.21 -7.01 -14.80
C THR A 152 7.39 -7.90 -16.01
N ASN A 153 8.29 -8.89 -15.93
CA ASN A 153 8.59 -9.81 -17.03
C ASN A 153 8.96 -9.10 -18.35
N GLY A 154 9.76 -8.03 -18.29
CA GLY A 154 10.17 -7.24 -19.45
C GLY A 154 9.07 -6.36 -20.07
N ARG A 155 7.90 -6.27 -19.45
CA ARG A 155 6.80 -5.38 -19.84
C ARG A 155 6.69 -4.20 -18.90
N VAL A 156 6.45 -3.00 -19.41
CA VAL A 156 6.31 -1.78 -18.60
C VAL A 156 4.94 -1.78 -17.93
N THR A 157 4.92 -1.76 -16.60
CA THR A 157 3.69 -1.77 -15.78
C THR A 157 3.43 -0.45 -15.07
N HIS A 158 4.48 0.36 -14.83
CA HIS A 158 4.33 1.69 -14.24
C HIS A 158 5.13 2.73 -15.03
N LEU A 159 4.51 3.89 -15.23
CA LEU A 159 5.13 5.12 -15.74
C LEU A 159 4.77 6.25 -14.77
N LEU A 160 5.68 6.56 -13.85
CA LEU A 160 5.51 7.49 -12.73
C LEU A 160 6.53 8.63 -12.82
N LEU A 161 6.12 9.74 -13.45
CA LEU A 161 6.94 10.93 -13.65
C LEU A 161 6.24 12.21 -13.14
N PRO A 162 5.72 12.24 -11.90
CA PRO A 162 5.10 13.43 -11.36
C PRO A 162 6.15 14.57 -11.24
N ALA A 163 5.79 15.76 -11.73
CA ALA A 163 6.56 17.00 -11.65
C ALA A 163 8.04 16.92 -12.09
N MET A 164 8.32 16.10 -13.10
CA MET A 164 9.63 15.96 -13.72
C MET A 164 9.94 17.07 -14.74
N ASN A 165 9.10 18.12 -14.78
CA ASN A 165 9.17 19.23 -15.72
C ASN A 165 9.12 18.80 -17.19
N ILE A 166 8.43 17.71 -17.51
CA ILE A 166 8.38 17.14 -18.86
C ILE A 166 7.62 18.11 -19.76
N LYS A 167 8.25 18.49 -20.87
CA LYS A 167 7.69 19.35 -21.91
C LYS A 167 7.48 18.53 -23.17
N GLY A 168 6.37 18.71 -23.87
CA GLY A 168 6.14 17.96 -25.11
C GLY A 168 4.68 17.77 -25.43
N LYS A 169 4.29 16.52 -25.72
CA LYS A 169 2.92 16.02 -25.85
C LYS A 169 2.89 14.53 -25.47
N LEU A 170 1.75 14.05 -24.98
CA LEU A 170 1.48 12.61 -24.91
C LEU A 170 0.91 12.14 -26.26
N THR A 171 1.62 11.27 -26.97
CA THR A 171 1.22 10.80 -28.31
C THR A 171 0.52 9.44 -28.28
N ASP A 172 0.00 9.00 -29.43
CA ASP A 172 -0.75 7.76 -29.55
C ASP A 172 0.04 6.48 -29.19
N ASP A 173 1.36 6.58 -29.20
CA ASP A 173 2.24 5.46 -28.87
C ASP A 173 2.15 5.05 -27.40
N VAL A 174 1.62 5.91 -26.51
CA VAL A 174 1.33 5.52 -25.13
C VAL A 174 0.42 4.28 -25.08
N GLY A 175 -0.52 4.16 -26.03
CA GLY A 175 -1.44 3.02 -26.11
C GLY A 175 -0.77 1.70 -26.49
N LEU A 176 0.52 1.68 -26.81
CA LEU A 176 1.30 0.47 -27.05
C LEU A 176 1.75 -0.21 -25.74
N LEU A 177 1.80 0.51 -24.62
CA LEU A 177 2.18 0.02 -23.28
C LEU A 177 1.06 -0.82 -22.65
N THR A 178 0.61 -1.87 -23.34
CA THR A 178 -0.62 -2.61 -23.03
C THR A 178 -0.68 -3.28 -21.65
N GLU A 179 0.46 -3.41 -20.98
CA GLU A 179 0.58 -3.96 -19.62
C GLU A 179 0.60 -2.89 -18.51
N LEU A 180 0.49 -1.61 -18.89
CA LEU A 180 0.53 -0.49 -17.96
C LEU A 180 -0.66 -0.54 -16.99
N GLN A 181 -0.34 -0.47 -15.70
CA GLN A 181 -1.28 -0.47 -14.58
C GLN A 181 -1.36 0.91 -13.93
N TYR A 182 -0.24 1.65 -13.89
CA TYR A 182 -0.17 2.99 -13.32
C TYR A 182 0.45 3.96 -14.32
N LEU A 183 -0.29 5.02 -14.64
CA LEU A 183 0.18 6.15 -15.41
C LEU A 183 0.01 7.42 -14.57
N ASP A 184 1.11 7.91 -14.03
CA ASP A 184 1.19 9.20 -13.36
C ASP A 184 2.23 10.07 -14.06
N ILE A 185 1.78 11.09 -14.75
CA ILE A 185 2.62 12.12 -15.37
C ILE A 185 2.18 13.51 -14.90
N SER A 186 1.54 13.57 -13.74
CA SER A 186 0.95 14.78 -13.17
C SER A 186 1.98 15.90 -12.94
N SER A 187 1.48 17.12 -12.78
CA SER A 187 2.27 18.32 -12.47
C SER A 187 3.39 18.61 -13.48
N ASN A 188 3.19 18.26 -14.75
CA ASN A 188 4.07 18.62 -15.87
C ASN A 188 3.38 19.69 -16.74
N PRO A 189 3.42 20.98 -16.35
CA PRO A 189 2.55 22.02 -16.88
C PRO A 189 2.79 22.35 -18.38
N GLU A 190 3.93 21.94 -18.92
CA GLU A 190 4.33 22.16 -20.31
C GLU A 190 4.16 20.90 -21.20
N LEU A 191 3.53 19.83 -20.70
CA LEU A 191 3.26 18.62 -21.48
C LEU A 191 2.10 18.80 -22.46
N GLY A 192 1.00 19.44 -22.05
CA GLY A 192 -0.09 19.89 -22.91
C GLY A 192 -0.60 18.91 -23.99
N GLY A 193 -1.16 19.48 -25.07
CA GLY A 193 -1.76 18.72 -26.17
C GLY A 193 -3.13 18.12 -25.82
N SER A 194 -3.67 17.30 -26.71
CA SER A 194 -4.91 16.54 -26.48
C SER A 194 -4.60 15.17 -25.90
N LEU A 195 -5.46 14.67 -25.00
CA LEU A 195 -5.36 13.29 -24.52
C LEU A 195 -5.65 12.31 -25.66
N PRO A 196 -4.68 11.48 -26.10
CA PRO A 196 -4.85 10.60 -27.24
C PRO A 196 -5.92 9.52 -27.01
N ALA A 197 -6.73 9.23 -28.03
CA ALA A 197 -7.78 8.21 -27.96
C ALA A 197 -7.23 6.79 -27.73
N SER A 198 -5.97 6.56 -28.13
CA SER A 198 -5.24 5.32 -27.88
C SER A 198 -5.05 5.00 -26.39
N ILE A 199 -5.26 5.97 -25.48
CA ILE A 199 -5.27 5.70 -24.03
C ILE A 199 -6.21 4.55 -23.68
N GLY A 200 -7.34 4.43 -24.40
CA GLY A 200 -8.31 3.34 -24.20
C GLY A 200 -7.81 1.94 -24.57
N LYS A 201 -6.59 1.79 -25.10
CA LYS A 201 -5.94 0.48 -25.32
C LYS A 201 -5.30 -0.08 -24.05
N LEU A 202 -5.10 0.73 -23.02
CA LEU A 202 -4.44 0.37 -21.76
C LEU A 202 -5.39 -0.37 -20.81
N GLN A 203 -5.96 -1.50 -21.22
CA GLN A 203 -7.07 -2.16 -20.50
C GLN A 203 -6.71 -2.67 -19.09
N LYS A 204 -5.41 -2.76 -18.76
CA LYS A 204 -4.91 -3.12 -17.43
C LYS A 204 -4.73 -1.91 -16.50
N LEU A 205 -4.94 -0.69 -17.01
CA LEU A 205 -4.73 0.54 -16.25
C LEU A 205 -5.70 0.64 -15.09
N MET A 206 -5.15 0.82 -13.89
CA MET A 206 -5.87 0.99 -12.62
C MET A 206 -5.88 2.45 -12.20
N ASN A 207 -4.76 3.17 -12.39
CA ASN A 207 -4.63 4.56 -11.99
C ASN A 207 -4.16 5.41 -13.18
N LEU A 208 -4.94 6.45 -13.49
CA LEU A 208 -4.63 7.45 -14.50
C LEU A 208 -4.63 8.83 -13.84
N ILE A 209 -3.44 9.38 -13.64
CA ILE A 209 -3.23 10.67 -12.96
C ILE A 209 -2.53 11.62 -13.93
N LEU A 210 -3.31 12.54 -14.48
CA LEU A 210 -2.87 13.54 -15.48
C LEU A 210 -3.07 14.97 -14.98
N GLN A 211 -3.24 15.14 -13.67
CA GLN A 211 -3.51 16.43 -13.04
C GLN A 211 -2.43 17.46 -13.37
N GLY A 212 -2.79 18.72 -13.67
CA GLY A 212 -1.82 19.81 -13.75
C GLY A 212 -0.87 19.76 -14.96
N CYS A 213 -1.30 19.14 -16.07
CA CYS A 213 -0.47 18.90 -17.25
C CYS A 213 -0.79 19.80 -18.45
N SER A 214 -1.72 20.75 -18.30
CA SER A 214 -2.23 21.61 -19.38
C SER A 214 -2.86 20.85 -20.57
N PHE A 215 -3.33 19.61 -20.39
CA PHE A 215 -4.06 18.88 -21.44
C PHE A 215 -5.30 19.66 -21.89
N SER A 216 -5.63 19.60 -23.18
CA SER A 216 -6.66 20.43 -23.81
C SER A 216 -7.50 19.63 -24.82
N GLY A 217 -8.57 20.22 -25.34
CA GLY A 217 -9.51 19.52 -26.21
C GLY A 217 -10.43 18.59 -25.41
N THR A 218 -11.11 17.68 -26.09
CA THR A 218 -12.11 16.81 -25.44
C THR A 218 -11.48 15.61 -24.73
N ILE A 219 -12.12 15.15 -23.66
CA ILE A 219 -11.81 13.83 -23.09
C ILE A 219 -12.27 12.77 -24.12
N PRO A 220 -11.40 11.87 -24.61
CA PRO A 220 -11.77 10.88 -25.61
C PRO A 220 -12.75 9.85 -25.05
N SER A 221 -13.76 9.46 -25.83
CA SER A 221 -14.76 8.46 -25.41
C SER A 221 -14.15 7.07 -25.17
N GLN A 222 -13.00 6.79 -25.77
CA GLN A 222 -12.24 5.56 -25.58
C GLN A 222 -11.76 5.36 -24.13
N ILE A 223 -11.79 6.40 -23.28
CA ILE A 223 -11.51 6.26 -21.85
C ILE A 223 -12.42 5.21 -21.18
N GLY A 224 -13.66 5.05 -21.66
CA GLY A 224 -14.60 4.02 -21.18
C GLY A 224 -14.19 2.57 -21.45
N ASN A 225 -13.11 2.34 -22.20
CA ASN A 225 -12.54 1.01 -22.41
C ASN A 225 -11.66 0.54 -21.23
N LEU A 226 -11.29 1.45 -20.31
CA LEU A 226 -10.39 1.18 -19.18
C LEU A 226 -11.13 0.51 -18.01
N ARG A 227 -11.71 -0.67 -18.22
CA ARG A 227 -12.63 -1.30 -17.25
C ARG A 227 -12.01 -1.62 -15.88
N ASN A 228 -10.68 -1.68 -15.78
CA ASN A 228 -9.97 -1.89 -14.51
C ASN A 228 -9.65 -0.59 -13.76
N LEU A 229 -10.00 0.57 -14.33
CA LEU A 229 -9.66 1.87 -13.75
C LEU A 229 -10.40 2.06 -12.43
N THR A 230 -9.64 2.39 -11.40
CA THR A 230 -10.11 2.68 -10.03
C THR A 230 -9.91 4.16 -9.69
N PHE A 231 -8.88 4.79 -10.23
CA PHE A 231 -8.54 6.18 -9.95
C PHE A 231 -8.35 6.96 -11.26
N LEU A 232 -9.19 7.97 -11.48
CA LEU A 232 -9.11 8.87 -12.62
C LEU A 232 -9.02 10.32 -12.15
N ALA A 233 -7.85 10.94 -12.31
CA ALA A 233 -7.61 12.34 -12.00
C ALA A 233 -7.17 13.11 -13.24
N LEU A 234 -8.08 13.92 -13.78
CA LEU A 234 -7.89 14.80 -14.94
C LEU A 234 -7.96 16.28 -14.56
N ASN A 235 -7.98 16.59 -13.27
CA ASN A 235 -8.20 17.94 -12.75
C ASN A 235 -7.07 18.93 -13.06
N SER A 236 -7.36 20.21 -12.97
CA SER A 236 -6.40 21.29 -13.22
C SER A 236 -5.75 21.18 -14.60
N ASN A 237 -6.59 21.04 -15.62
CA ASN A 237 -6.20 20.99 -17.03
C ASN A 237 -7.05 21.99 -17.82
N LYS A 238 -7.07 21.86 -19.15
CA LYS A 238 -7.83 22.70 -20.09
C LYS A 238 -8.78 21.84 -20.94
N PHE A 239 -9.24 20.70 -20.41
CA PHE A 239 -10.19 19.84 -21.11
C PHE A 239 -11.49 20.60 -21.37
N SER A 240 -12.04 20.47 -22.57
CA SER A 240 -13.25 21.16 -23.01
C SER A 240 -14.27 20.20 -23.61
N GLY A 241 -15.47 20.70 -23.93
CA GLY A 241 -16.57 19.88 -24.41
C GLY A 241 -17.25 19.09 -23.28
N SER A 242 -18.12 18.14 -23.64
CA SER A 242 -18.91 17.39 -22.66
C SER A 242 -18.14 16.24 -22.02
N ILE A 243 -18.50 15.90 -20.78
CA ILE A 243 -18.10 14.65 -20.15
C ILE A 243 -18.54 13.48 -21.06
N PRO A 244 -17.67 12.55 -21.46
CA PRO A 244 -18.07 11.39 -22.26
C PRO A 244 -18.98 10.45 -21.48
N ASN A 245 -20.12 10.08 -22.08
CA ASN A 245 -21.06 9.14 -21.47
C ASN A 245 -20.46 7.74 -21.20
N THR A 246 -19.43 7.37 -21.96
CA THR A 246 -18.68 6.12 -21.83
C THR A 246 -17.91 6.01 -20.53
N ILE A 247 -17.68 7.10 -19.79
CA ILE A 247 -17.14 7.05 -18.41
C ILE A 247 -18.06 6.20 -17.52
N GLY A 248 -19.37 6.16 -17.79
CA GLY A 248 -20.32 5.28 -17.10
C GLY A 248 -20.02 3.78 -17.19
N LEU A 249 -19.11 3.36 -18.09
CA LEU A 249 -18.69 1.96 -18.22
C LEU A 249 -17.56 1.55 -17.24
N LEU A 250 -17.00 2.50 -16.50
CA LEU A 250 -15.89 2.30 -15.56
C LEU A 250 -16.40 1.81 -14.21
N SER A 251 -16.98 0.60 -14.17
CA SER A 251 -17.68 0.08 -12.99
C SER A 251 -16.81 -0.11 -11.74
N ASN A 252 -15.48 -0.16 -11.88
CA ASN A 252 -14.54 -0.28 -10.76
C ASN A 252 -14.04 1.09 -10.24
N LEU A 253 -14.51 2.19 -10.82
CA LEU A 253 -14.02 3.52 -10.51
C LEU A 253 -14.39 3.89 -9.07
N TYR A 254 -13.39 4.29 -8.30
CA TYR A 254 -13.48 4.71 -6.91
C TYR A 254 -13.36 6.24 -6.81
N TRP A 255 -12.45 6.83 -7.56
CA TRP A 255 -12.18 8.27 -7.57
C TRP A 255 -12.30 8.84 -8.99
N LEU A 256 -13.16 9.86 -9.16
CA LEU A 256 -13.33 10.58 -10.41
C LEU A 256 -13.17 12.09 -10.17
N ASP A 257 -12.02 12.62 -10.56
CA ASP A 257 -11.71 14.05 -10.45
C ASP A 257 -11.58 14.67 -11.84
N LEU A 258 -12.55 15.52 -12.18
CA LEU A 258 -12.61 16.29 -13.42
C LEU A 258 -12.57 17.80 -13.15
N ALA A 259 -12.27 18.19 -11.91
CA ALA A 259 -12.36 19.57 -11.47
C ALA A 259 -11.40 20.50 -12.21
N ASP A 260 -11.67 21.82 -12.18
CA ASP A 260 -10.75 22.84 -12.68
C ASP A 260 -10.34 22.58 -14.15
N ASN A 261 -11.36 22.63 -15.02
CA ASN A 261 -11.27 22.42 -16.46
C ASN A 261 -12.28 23.35 -17.18
N GLN A 262 -12.48 23.16 -18.48
CA GLN A 262 -13.41 23.92 -19.32
C GLN A 262 -14.56 23.03 -19.82
N LEU A 263 -14.94 22.00 -19.05
CA LEU A 263 -15.97 21.04 -19.45
C LEU A 263 -17.35 21.71 -19.45
N THR A 264 -18.16 21.39 -20.45
CA THR A 264 -19.48 22.00 -20.69
C THR A 264 -20.58 20.95 -20.78
N GLY A 265 -21.83 21.41 -20.80
CA GLY A 265 -23.00 20.54 -20.97
C GLY A 265 -23.39 19.77 -19.71
N PRO A 266 -24.41 18.90 -19.81
CA PRO A 266 -24.97 18.18 -18.66
C PRO A 266 -24.12 17.00 -18.24
N ILE A 267 -24.32 16.56 -16.99
CA ILE A 267 -23.82 15.28 -16.50
C ILE A 267 -24.50 14.16 -17.31
N PRO A 268 -23.74 13.27 -17.98
CA PRO A 268 -24.33 12.26 -18.83
C PRO A 268 -25.00 11.17 -18.00
N ILE A 269 -26.23 10.84 -18.38
CA ILE A 269 -27.08 9.86 -17.73
C ILE A 269 -27.43 8.80 -18.75
N SER A 270 -27.56 7.56 -18.27
CA SER A 270 -27.85 6.43 -19.12
C SER A 270 -29.20 6.60 -19.79
N SER A 271 -29.27 6.08 -21.02
CA SER A 271 -30.49 5.90 -21.77
C SER A 271 -30.52 4.46 -22.26
N GLY A 272 -31.64 4.00 -22.81
CA GLY A 272 -31.74 2.64 -23.35
C GLY A 272 -30.67 2.28 -24.41
N THR A 273 -29.94 3.28 -24.95
CA THR A 273 -28.90 3.11 -25.95
C THR A 273 -27.51 3.62 -25.54
N THR A 274 -27.38 4.38 -24.45
CA THR A 274 -26.09 4.98 -24.03
C THR A 274 -25.84 4.79 -22.53
N PRO A 275 -24.60 4.46 -22.09
CA PRO A 275 -24.26 4.45 -20.67
C PRO A 275 -24.27 5.87 -20.08
N GLY A 276 -24.21 5.99 -18.75
CA GLY A 276 -24.09 7.27 -18.05
C GLY A 276 -23.51 7.12 -16.65
N LEU A 277 -23.26 8.24 -15.98
CA LEU A 277 -22.58 8.27 -14.68
C LEU A 277 -23.44 7.69 -13.56
N ASP A 278 -24.75 7.50 -13.79
CA ASP A 278 -25.65 6.75 -12.92
C ASP A 278 -25.26 5.27 -12.75
N PHE A 279 -24.43 4.73 -13.64
CA PHE A 279 -23.88 3.37 -13.51
C PHE A 279 -22.67 3.29 -12.57
N LEU A 280 -22.09 4.41 -12.14
CA LEU A 280 -20.89 4.47 -11.31
C LEU A 280 -21.20 4.30 -9.81
N VAL A 281 -21.92 3.23 -9.47
CA VAL A 281 -22.40 2.96 -8.10
C VAL A 281 -21.29 2.69 -7.07
N ASN A 282 -20.10 2.30 -7.54
CA ASN A 282 -18.92 2.06 -6.70
C ASN A 282 -18.05 3.31 -6.48
N THR A 283 -18.30 4.38 -7.24
CA THR A 283 -17.51 5.61 -7.11
C THR A 283 -17.88 6.33 -5.82
N ARG A 284 -16.85 6.79 -5.10
CA ARG A 284 -16.99 7.48 -3.82
C ARG A 284 -16.79 8.97 -3.92
N HIS A 285 -16.02 9.42 -4.92
CA HIS A 285 -15.62 10.81 -5.04
C HIS A 285 -15.95 11.31 -6.43
N PHE A 286 -16.95 12.21 -6.51
CA PHE A 286 -17.20 13.02 -7.69
C PHE A 286 -16.77 14.46 -7.43
N HIS A 287 -15.65 14.85 -8.04
CA HIS A 287 -15.14 16.21 -7.98
C HIS A 287 -15.24 16.85 -9.38
N PHE A 288 -16.29 17.64 -9.61
CA PHE A 288 -16.60 18.26 -10.90
C PHE A 288 -16.55 19.79 -10.84
N ASN A 289 -16.13 20.35 -9.72
CA ASN A 289 -16.11 21.78 -9.47
C ASN A 289 -15.22 22.58 -10.43
N LYS A 290 -15.41 23.89 -10.49
CA LYS A 290 -14.62 24.82 -11.33
C LYS A 290 -14.62 24.39 -12.81
N ASN A 291 -15.81 24.24 -13.37
CA ASN A 291 -16.03 23.93 -14.78
C ASN A 291 -17.15 24.82 -15.35
N GLN A 292 -17.61 24.53 -16.56
CA GLN A 292 -18.74 25.19 -17.21
C GLN A 292 -19.92 24.19 -17.42
N LEU A 293 -20.03 23.18 -16.56
CA LEU A 293 -21.08 22.17 -16.64
C LEU A 293 -22.44 22.82 -16.39
N SER A 294 -23.46 22.37 -17.10
CA SER A 294 -24.76 23.05 -17.14
C SER A 294 -25.93 22.08 -17.18
N GLY A 295 -27.16 22.60 -17.23
CA GLY A 295 -28.38 21.79 -17.18
C GLY A 295 -28.76 21.45 -15.74
N THR A 296 -29.75 20.57 -15.59
CA THR A 296 -30.31 20.21 -14.29
C THR A 296 -29.57 19.05 -13.65
N LEU A 297 -29.50 19.05 -12.31
CA LEU A 297 -29.14 17.86 -11.54
C LEU A 297 -30.29 16.86 -11.63
N ASN A 298 -30.24 15.98 -12.63
CA ASN A 298 -31.33 15.05 -12.91
C ASN A 298 -31.48 14.03 -11.76
N ALA A 299 -32.71 13.80 -11.33
CA ALA A 299 -33.03 12.88 -10.25
C ALA A 299 -32.57 11.43 -10.51
N THR A 300 -32.54 10.98 -11.78
CA THR A 300 -32.12 9.61 -12.14
C THR A 300 -30.62 9.39 -12.03
N LEU A 301 -29.82 10.45 -11.88
CA LEU A 301 -28.40 10.32 -11.62
C LEU A 301 -28.15 9.68 -10.25
N PHE A 302 -29.01 9.94 -9.26
CA PHE A 302 -28.79 9.54 -7.87
C PHE A 302 -29.70 8.37 -7.49
N SER A 303 -29.11 7.35 -6.86
CA SER A 303 -29.85 6.18 -6.38
C SER A 303 -29.28 5.68 -5.05
N SER A 304 -30.06 4.89 -4.31
CA SER A 304 -29.65 4.28 -3.03
C SER A 304 -28.51 3.27 -3.17
N ASN A 305 -28.17 2.84 -4.39
CA ASN A 305 -27.05 1.93 -4.63
C ASN A 305 -25.70 2.66 -4.72
N MET A 306 -25.72 3.99 -4.83
CA MET A 306 -24.50 4.79 -4.89
C MET A 306 -23.86 4.90 -3.51
N ASN A 307 -22.54 4.73 -3.48
CA ASN A 307 -21.72 4.84 -2.27
C ASN A 307 -20.88 6.13 -2.25
N LEU A 308 -21.46 7.23 -2.75
CA LEU A 308 -20.77 8.52 -2.81
C LEU A 308 -20.52 9.06 -1.40
N ILE A 309 -19.28 9.46 -1.16
CA ILE A 309 -18.83 10.18 0.04
C ILE A 309 -18.73 11.67 -0.28
N HIS A 310 -18.16 12.03 -1.44
CA HIS A 310 -18.00 13.42 -1.88
C HIS A 310 -18.77 13.70 -3.17
N MET A 311 -19.59 14.75 -3.13
CA MET A 311 -20.21 15.38 -4.29
C MET A 311 -19.85 16.87 -4.28
N ILE A 312 -18.78 17.22 -5.02
CA ILE A 312 -18.19 18.56 -5.05
C ILE A 312 -18.38 19.15 -6.45
N PHE A 313 -19.49 19.87 -6.65
CA PHE A 313 -19.97 20.38 -7.93
C PHE A 313 -20.00 21.92 -7.97
N ASP A 314 -19.34 22.58 -7.03
CA ASP A 314 -19.31 24.03 -6.90
C ASP A 314 -18.71 24.74 -8.13
N SER A 315 -19.01 26.02 -8.30
CA SER A 315 -18.46 26.88 -9.36
C SER A 315 -18.65 26.27 -10.75
N ASN A 316 -19.91 26.04 -11.09
CA ASN A 316 -20.40 25.54 -12.38
C ASN A 316 -21.64 26.36 -12.81
N ASN A 317 -22.34 25.89 -13.84
CA ASN A 317 -23.51 26.55 -14.41
C ASN A 317 -24.78 25.67 -14.29
N PHE A 318 -24.87 24.82 -13.27
CA PHE A 318 -26.02 23.96 -13.01
C PHE A 318 -27.25 24.79 -12.62
N SER A 319 -28.43 24.39 -13.10
CA SER A 319 -29.68 25.12 -12.88
C SER A 319 -30.84 24.22 -12.50
N GLY A 320 -31.98 24.81 -12.14
CA GLY A 320 -33.17 24.06 -11.69
C GLY A 320 -33.04 23.53 -10.26
N PRO A 321 -33.98 22.66 -9.83
CA PRO A 321 -34.05 22.22 -8.44
C PRO A 321 -32.97 21.22 -8.06
N ILE A 322 -32.60 21.23 -6.78
CA ILE A 322 -31.86 20.14 -6.14
C ILE A 322 -32.83 18.94 -6.04
N PRO A 323 -32.56 17.80 -6.72
CA PRO A 323 -33.48 16.67 -6.73
C PRO A 323 -33.57 16.00 -5.36
N ASN A 324 -34.77 15.56 -4.97
CA ASN A 324 -35.00 14.86 -3.71
C ASN A 324 -34.25 13.51 -3.62
N THR A 325 -33.88 12.91 -4.75
CA THR A 325 -33.11 11.66 -4.81
C THR A 325 -31.69 11.81 -4.26
N ILE A 326 -31.17 13.02 -4.08
CA ILE A 326 -29.90 13.23 -3.36
C ILE A 326 -29.98 12.65 -1.94
N GLY A 327 -31.14 12.74 -1.29
CA GLY A 327 -31.38 12.17 0.05
C GLY A 327 -31.37 10.64 0.12
N LEU A 328 -31.15 9.92 -0.99
CA LEU A 328 -30.98 8.47 -1.01
C LEU A 328 -29.53 8.03 -0.78
N MET A 329 -28.56 8.94 -0.91
CA MET A 329 -27.13 8.62 -0.83
C MET A 329 -26.63 8.77 0.61
N GLU A 330 -27.04 7.87 1.49
CA GLU A 330 -26.80 7.99 2.95
C GLU A 330 -25.32 8.00 3.36
N THR A 331 -24.41 7.58 2.46
CA THR A 331 -22.95 7.60 2.67
C THR A 331 -22.32 8.98 2.46
N LEU A 332 -23.09 9.98 2.01
CA LEU A 332 -22.56 11.28 1.65
C LEU A 332 -22.09 12.06 2.88
N GLU A 333 -20.82 12.47 2.86
CA GLU A 333 -20.20 13.28 3.91
C GLU A 333 -20.03 14.74 3.46
N ILE A 334 -19.84 14.99 2.16
CA ILE A 334 -19.64 16.32 1.61
C ILE A 334 -20.58 16.57 0.43
N LEU A 335 -21.44 17.58 0.58
CA LEU A 335 -22.30 18.10 -0.46
C LEU A 335 -21.99 19.59 -0.68
N GLN A 336 -21.25 19.88 -1.76
CA GLN A 336 -20.93 21.25 -2.17
C GLN A 336 -21.53 21.53 -3.55
N LEU A 337 -22.52 22.42 -3.57
CA LEU A 337 -23.26 22.85 -4.76
C LEU A 337 -23.23 24.38 -4.95
N ASP A 338 -22.37 25.08 -4.22
CA ASP A 338 -22.32 26.54 -4.23
C ASP A 338 -21.82 27.12 -5.55
N ASN A 339 -22.04 28.42 -5.76
CA ASN A 339 -21.68 29.15 -6.99
C ASN A 339 -22.25 28.47 -8.25
N ASN A 340 -23.56 28.24 -8.25
CA ASN A 340 -24.31 27.69 -9.38
C ASN A 340 -25.58 28.54 -9.62
N GLN A 341 -26.49 28.04 -10.45
CA GLN A 341 -27.78 28.68 -10.76
C GLN A 341 -28.95 27.82 -10.25
N LEU A 342 -28.74 27.02 -9.21
CA LEU A 342 -29.76 26.12 -8.66
C LEU A 342 -30.89 26.93 -8.04
N SER A 343 -32.13 26.50 -8.26
CA SER A 343 -33.35 27.21 -7.87
C SER A 343 -34.35 26.29 -7.17
N GLY A 344 -35.49 26.82 -6.76
CA GLY A 344 -36.49 26.03 -6.01
C GLY A 344 -36.06 25.75 -4.58
N ASP A 345 -36.83 24.90 -3.90
CA ASP A 345 -36.67 24.67 -2.46
C ASP A 345 -35.54 23.66 -2.17
N ILE A 346 -34.92 23.77 -0.98
CA ILE A 346 -34.05 22.71 -0.48
C ILE A 346 -34.92 21.48 -0.15
N PRO A 347 -34.66 20.30 -0.75
CA PRO A 347 -35.49 19.12 -0.54
C PRO A 347 -35.41 18.66 0.93
N THR A 348 -36.55 18.37 1.56
CA THR A 348 -36.61 17.93 2.96
C THR A 348 -35.89 16.61 3.21
N ASN A 349 -35.82 15.74 2.20
CA ASN A 349 -35.05 14.49 2.22
C ASN A 349 -33.54 14.68 2.40
N ILE A 350 -32.99 15.90 2.28
CA ILE A 350 -31.59 16.17 2.61
C ILE A 350 -31.25 15.78 4.06
N THR A 351 -32.25 15.77 4.95
CA THR A 351 -32.13 15.35 6.35
C THR A 351 -31.88 13.84 6.53
N ASN A 352 -32.04 13.04 5.47
CA ASN A 352 -31.67 11.61 5.48
C ASN A 352 -30.15 11.40 5.45
N LEU A 353 -29.37 12.40 5.02
CA LEU A 353 -27.92 12.33 4.90
C LEU A 353 -27.25 12.46 6.28
N ARG A 354 -27.48 11.51 7.17
CA ARG A 354 -27.04 11.60 8.58
C ARG A 354 -25.52 11.63 8.76
N GLY A 355 -24.77 11.12 7.78
CA GLY A 355 -23.31 11.21 7.73
C GLY A 355 -22.78 12.56 7.26
N LEU A 356 -23.65 13.48 6.81
CA LEU A 356 -23.23 14.72 6.18
C LEU A 356 -22.47 15.61 7.16
N ASN A 357 -21.23 15.92 6.78
CA ASN A 357 -20.26 16.69 7.52
C ASN A 357 -20.19 18.14 6.99
N VAL A 358 -20.21 18.32 5.67
CA VAL A 358 -20.19 19.63 5.01
C VAL A 358 -21.38 19.79 4.08
N LEU A 359 -22.17 20.84 4.31
CA LEU A 359 -23.25 21.27 3.42
C LEU A 359 -23.02 22.71 2.97
N ASN A 360 -22.69 22.90 1.70
CA ASN A 360 -22.54 24.23 1.11
C ASN A 360 -23.47 24.39 -0.09
N LEU A 361 -24.45 25.28 0.06
CA LEU A 361 -25.44 25.64 -0.97
C LEU A 361 -25.39 27.14 -1.30
N ALA A 362 -24.33 27.84 -0.88
CA ALA A 362 -24.23 29.28 -1.00
C ALA A 362 -24.23 29.76 -2.46
N ASN A 363 -24.54 31.05 -2.68
CA ASN A 363 -24.44 31.69 -4.00
C ASN A 363 -25.22 30.94 -5.09
N ASN A 364 -26.52 30.72 -4.83
CA ASN A 364 -27.45 30.09 -5.76
C ASN A 364 -28.75 30.93 -5.82
N GLN A 365 -29.80 30.39 -6.45
CA GLN A 365 -31.13 30.99 -6.57
C GLN A 365 -32.18 30.20 -5.76
N LEU A 366 -31.77 29.52 -4.68
CA LEU A 366 -32.68 28.68 -3.88
C LEU A 366 -33.74 29.53 -3.20
N THR A 367 -34.96 29.00 -3.14
CA THR A 367 -36.17 29.65 -2.62
C THR A 367 -36.79 28.86 -1.48
N GLY A 368 -38.00 29.26 -1.06
CA GLY A 368 -38.75 28.55 -0.04
C GLY A 368 -38.20 28.76 1.37
N LEU A 369 -38.67 27.92 2.30
CA LEU A 369 -38.20 27.93 3.68
C LEU A 369 -37.00 27.00 3.83
N ILE A 370 -36.07 27.38 4.72
CA ILE A 370 -34.95 26.51 5.08
C ILE A 370 -35.51 25.32 5.88
N PRO A 371 -35.29 24.06 5.44
CA PRO A 371 -35.83 22.89 6.11
C PRO A 371 -35.20 22.69 7.49
N ASN A 372 -35.84 21.89 8.33
CA ASN A 372 -35.31 21.57 9.66
C ASN A 372 -34.10 20.64 9.54
N LEU A 373 -32.90 21.19 9.69
CA LEU A 373 -31.64 20.44 9.60
C LEU A 373 -31.21 19.77 10.92
N ALA A 374 -32.02 19.83 11.99
CA ALA A 374 -31.71 19.19 13.27
C ALA A 374 -31.23 17.73 13.18
N PRO A 375 -31.74 16.88 12.26
CA PRO A 375 -31.28 15.49 12.15
C PRO A 375 -29.82 15.32 11.69
N LEU A 376 -29.19 16.35 11.12
CA LEU A 376 -27.82 16.31 10.60
C LEU A 376 -26.81 16.53 11.73
N THR A 377 -26.72 15.60 12.67
CA THR A 377 -25.93 15.75 13.90
C THR A 377 -24.41 15.75 13.68
N ASN A 378 -23.94 15.27 12.54
CA ASN A 378 -22.52 15.23 12.17
C ASN A 378 -22.04 16.49 11.43
N LEU A 379 -22.94 17.43 11.16
CA LEU A 379 -22.64 18.60 10.35
C LEU A 379 -21.64 19.51 11.07
N SER A 380 -20.44 19.64 10.51
CA SER A 380 -19.37 20.55 10.99
C SER A 380 -19.38 21.89 10.29
N SER A 381 -19.86 21.96 9.04
CA SER A 381 -19.87 23.18 8.25
C SER A 381 -21.18 23.30 7.48
N LEU A 382 -21.86 24.43 7.70
CA LEU A 382 -23.10 24.78 7.02
C LEU A 382 -22.96 26.17 6.40
N ASP A 383 -23.11 26.26 5.09
CA ASP A 383 -23.18 27.53 4.37
C ASP A 383 -24.39 27.58 3.43
N LEU A 384 -25.34 28.46 3.75
CA LEU A 384 -26.57 28.70 2.96
C LEU A 384 -26.61 30.12 2.38
N SER A 385 -25.48 30.84 2.44
CA SER A 385 -25.43 32.28 2.19
C SER A 385 -25.84 32.66 0.77
N ASN A 386 -26.33 33.88 0.58
CA ASN A 386 -26.65 34.46 -0.73
C ASN A 386 -27.58 33.59 -1.58
N ASN A 387 -28.79 33.38 -1.06
CA ASN A 387 -29.89 32.70 -1.73
C ASN A 387 -31.17 33.54 -1.62
N SER A 388 -32.23 33.15 -2.32
CA SER A 388 -33.52 33.86 -2.38
C SER A 388 -34.57 33.25 -1.45
N PHE A 389 -34.18 32.84 -0.24
CA PHE A 389 -35.09 32.20 0.72
C PHE A 389 -36.22 33.12 1.16
N ALA A 390 -37.36 32.51 1.50
CA ALA A 390 -38.48 33.20 2.10
C ALA A 390 -38.11 33.68 3.51
N SER A 391 -38.55 34.90 3.84
CA SER A 391 -38.33 35.49 5.17
C SER A 391 -38.91 34.58 6.26
N SER A 392 -38.08 34.27 7.25
CA SER A 392 -38.47 33.45 8.40
C SER A 392 -37.74 33.91 9.66
N THR A 393 -38.21 33.49 10.83
CA THR A 393 -37.48 33.73 12.09
C THR A 393 -36.25 32.84 12.16
N ALA A 394 -35.23 33.27 12.92
CA ALA A 394 -34.05 32.47 13.23
C ALA A 394 -34.43 31.02 13.63
N PRO A 395 -34.03 29.98 12.88
CA PRO A 395 -34.47 28.62 13.17
C PRO A 395 -33.88 28.08 14.48
N THR A 396 -34.72 27.49 15.34
CA THR A 396 -34.28 26.97 16.64
C THR A 396 -33.36 25.76 16.51
N TRP A 397 -33.46 24.99 15.42
CA TRP A 397 -32.58 23.86 15.14
C TRP A 397 -31.12 24.24 14.94
N MET A 398 -30.79 25.51 14.67
CA MET A 398 -29.39 25.96 14.64
C MET A 398 -28.68 25.72 15.97
N THR A 399 -29.45 25.69 17.07
CA THR A 399 -28.94 25.44 18.43
C THR A 399 -28.83 23.95 18.78
N THR A 400 -29.23 23.04 17.88
CA THR A 400 -29.16 21.58 18.10
C THR A 400 -28.01 20.91 17.35
N LEU A 401 -27.28 21.65 16.51
CA LEU A 401 -26.15 21.15 15.73
C LEU A 401 -24.88 21.10 16.59
N ASN A 402 -24.76 20.08 17.45
CA ASN A 402 -23.69 20.02 18.46
C ASN A 402 -22.27 19.86 17.87
N SER A 403 -22.15 19.41 16.63
CA SER A 403 -20.87 19.18 15.94
C SER A 403 -20.45 20.36 15.04
N ILE A 404 -21.23 21.44 14.98
CA ILE A 404 -20.97 22.55 14.07
C ILE A 404 -19.72 23.34 14.48
N TYR A 405 -18.81 23.55 13.54
CA TYR A 405 -17.63 24.41 13.65
C TYR A 405 -17.89 25.76 12.96
N THR A 406 -18.40 25.72 11.72
CA THR A 406 -18.70 26.92 10.93
C THR A 406 -20.18 26.98 10.55
N LEU A 407 -20.85 28.09 10.89
CA LEU A 407 -22.21 28.41 10.46
C LEU A 407 -22.21 29.72 9.67
N ALA A 408 -22.58 29.66 8.40
CA ALA A 408 -22.74 30.82 7.52
C ALA A 408 -24.14 30.85 6.90
N MET A 409 -24.89 31.91 7.17
CA MET A 409 -26.23 32.12 6.63
C MET A 409 -26.41 33.60 6.24
N GLU A 410 -25.43 34.15 5.53
CA GLU A 410 -25.44 35.56 5.13
C GLU A 410 -26.50 35.82 4.06
N ASN A 411 -27.22 36.94 4.14
CA ASN A 411 -28.23 37.31 3.14
C ASN A 411 -29.25 36.17 2.87
N THR A 412 -29.86 35.64 3.93
CA THR A 412 -30.86 34.56 3.88
C THR A 412 -32.26 35.02 4.29
N GLN A 413 -32.47 36.32 4.44
CA GLN A 413 -33.75 36.95 4.86
C GLN A 413 -34.23 36.54 6.26
N LEU A 414 -33.34 36.07 7.13
CA LEU A 414 -33.68 35.71 8.50
C LEU A 414 -34.02 36.94 9.36
N THR A 415 -35.02 36.80 10.23
CA THR A 415 -35.59 37.85 11.08
C THR A 415 -35.66 37.44 12.55
N GLY A 416 -36.00 38.39 13.42
CA GLY A 416 -36.15 38.16 14.86
C GLY A 416 -34.83 38.20 15.61
N GLN A 417 -34.82 37.67 16.84
CA GLN A 417 -33.62 37.59 17.66
C GLN A 417 -32.79 36.35 17.34
N ILE A 418 -31.47 36.46 17.48
CA ILE A 418 -30.55 35.32 17.35
C ILE A 418 -30.63 34.50 18.64
N PRO A 419 -30.87 33.17 18.59
CA PRO A 419 -30.95 32.34 19.79
C PRO A 419 -29.63 32.34 20.57
N PRO A 420 -29.60 32.73 21.86
CA PRO A 420 -28.36 32.83 22.63
C PRO A 420 -27.60 31.51 22.74
N LYS A 421 -28.33 30.39 22.78
CA LYS A 421 -27.75 29.03 22.83
C LYS A 421 -26.81 28.72 21.67
N LEU A 422 -26.94 29.40 20.53
CA LEU A 422 -26.04 29.23 19.39
C LEU A 422 -24.57 29.46 19.78
N PHE A 423 -24.31 30.49 20.60
CA PHE A 423 -22.95 30.86 21.02
C PHE A 423 -22.42 30.00 22.18
N THR A 424 -23.24 29.08 22.69
CA THR A 424 -22.88 28.16 23.79
C THR A 424 -22.51 26.76 23.29
N LEU A 425 -22.62 26.50 21.99
CA LEU A 425 -22.28 25.21 21.39
C LEU A 425 -20.77 24.93 21.57
N ALA A 426 -20.42 23.69 21.95
CA ALA A 426 -19.05 23.38 22.37
C ALA A 426 -18.03 23.47 21.23
N GLN A 427 -18.42 23.08 20.01
CA GLN A 427 -17.53 22.97 18.85
C GLN A 427 -17.54 24.22 17.95
N ILE A 428 -18.49 25.14 18.15
CA ILE A 428 -18.66 26.26 17.22
C ILE A 428 -17.47 27.22 17.32
N GLN A 429 -16.86 27.50 16.17
CA GLN A 429 -15.72 28.40 16.03
C GLN A 429 -16.13 29.70 15.34
N GLN A 430 -16.91 29.57 14.26
CA GLN A 430 -17.26 30.69 13.41
C GLN A 430 -18.76 30.78 13.14
N VAL A 431 -19.31 31.98 13.33
CA VAL A 431 -20.69 32.34 12.99
C VAL A 431 -20.68 33.55 12.08
N SER A 432 -21.28 33.43 10.90
CA SER A 432 -21.54 34.54 9.99
C SER A 432 -23.02 34.63 9.66
N LEU A 433 -23.64 35.73 10.09
CA LEU A 433 -25.07 36.03 9.96
C LEU A 433 -25.29 37.40 9.30
N ASP A 434 -24.31 37.85 8.51
CA ASP A 434 -24.28 39.15 7.88
C ASP A 434 -25.47 39.38 6.93
N SER A 435 -25.86 40.64 6.79
CA SER A 435 -26.83 41.10 5.79
C SER A 435 -28.19 40.39 5.87
N ASN A 436 -28.67 40.14 7.09
CA ASN A 436 -30.01 39.63 7.37
C ASN A 436 -30.91 40.74 7.95
N ARG A 437 -32.02 40.36 8.57
CA ARG A 437 -32.98 41.26 9.23
C ARG A 437 -33.11 40.94 10.72
N PHE A 438 -32.03 40.46 11.35
CA PHE A 438 -32.02 40.19 12.79
C PHE A 438 -32.20 41.51 13.57
N ASN A 439 -33.00 41.49 14.63
CA ASN A 439 -33.37 42.69 15.39
C ASN A 439 -33.34 42.46 16.90
N GLY A 440 -33.52 43.54 17.67
CA GLY A 440 -33.52 43.51 19.13
C GLY A 440 -32.11 43.43 19.72
N THR A 441 -31.97 42.68 20.81
CA THR A 441 -30.72 42.53 21.56
C THR A 441 -29.95 41.30 21.08
N LEU A 442 -28.67 41.48 20.75
CA LEU A 442 -27.73 40.37 20.60
C LEU A 442 -27.29 39.91 22.00
N ASP A 443 -27.77 38.74 22.43
CA ASP A 443 -27.35 38.13 23.69
C ASP A 443 -26.52 36.87 23.41
N MET A 444 -25.25 36.90 23.81
CA MET A 444 -24.35 35.75 23.67
C MET A 444 -24.39 34.82 24.89
N GLY A 445 -25.08 35.20 25.97
CA GLY A 445 -25.10 34.46 27.23
C GLY A 445 -23.79 34.58 28.03
N SER A 446 -23.76 33.92 29.19
CA SER A 446 -22.64 33.97 30.14
C SER A 446 -21.61 32.84 29.98
N ASN A 447 -21.99 31.71 29.36
CA ASN A 447 -21.15 30.53 29.18
C ASN A 447 -20.95 30.25 27.69
N LEU A 448 -20.01 30.96 27.08
CA LEU A 448 -19.68 30.79 25.66
C LEU A 448 -19.02 29.43 25.39
N GLY A 449 -19.21 28.93 24.17
CA GLY A 449 -18.45 27.79 23.65
C GLY A 449 -16.95 28.09 23.72
N GLN A 450 -16.17 27.11 24.18
CA GLN A 450 -14.73 27.30 24.42
C GLN A 450 -13.93 27.59 23.14
N ASN A 451 -14.47 27.19 21.99
CA ASN A 451 -13.82 27.32 20.69
C ASN A 451 -14.35 28.52 19.89
N LEU A 452 -15.29 29.33 20.41
CA LEU A 452 -15.90 30.41 19.64
C LEU A 452 -14.88 31.54 19.40
N GLU A 453 -14.46 31.71 18.14
CA GLU A 453 -13.39 32.62 17.74
C GLU A 453 -13.87 33.81 16.92
N LYS A 454 -14.90 33.63 16.08
CA LYS A 454 -15.32 34.66 15.13
C LYS A 454 -16.83 34.74 15.00
N VAL A 455 -17.38 35.93 15.26
CA VAL A 455 -18.80 36.23 15.11
C VAL A 455 -18.98 37.46 14.23
N SER A 456 -19.61 37.31 13.07
CA SER A 456 -19.96 38.42 12.18
C SER A 456 -21.48 38.50 12.04
N ILE A 457 -22.04 39.66 12.38
CA ILE A 457 -23.48 39.96 12.29
C ILE A 457 -23.63 41.38 11.71
N ARG A 458 -22.91 41.68 10.63
CA ARG A 458 -22.92 43.00 9.98
C ARG A 458 -24.23 43.24 9.25
N ASN A 459 -24.54 44.52 8.97
CA ASN A 459 -25.68 44.91 8.12
C ASN A 459 -27.02 44.27 8.57
N ASN A 460 -27.32 44.32 9.87
CA ASN A 460 -28.57 43.83 10.45
C ASN A 460 -29.30 44.98 11.17
N SER A 461 -30.37 44.68 11.91
CA SER A 461 -31.17 45.64 12.69
C SER A 461 -30.99 45.49 14.21
N ILE A 462 -29.80 45.08 14.67
CA ILE A 462 -29.50 44.93 16.10
C ILE A 462 -29.42 46.30 16.78
N THR A 463 -30.17 46.47 17.88
CA THR A 463 -30.31 47.74 18.60
C THR A 463 -29.57 47.75 19.94
N ASP A 464 -29.26 46.58 20.49
CA ASP A 464 -28.59 46.43 21.77
C ASP A 464 -27.72 45.16 21.79
N ALA A 465 -26.73 45.08 22.67
CA ALA A 465 -25.83 43.93 22.77
C ALA A 465 -25.44 43.62 24.21
N ASN A 466 -25.58 42.36 24.59
CA ASN A 466 -25.09 41.76 25.84
C ASN A 466 -23.96 40.78 25.50
N ILE A 467 -22.74 41.33 25.38
CA ILE A 467 -21.53 40.58 25.08
C ILE A 467 -20.73 40.47 26.38
N THR A 468 -20.43 39.25 26.81
CA THR A 468 -19.61 39.01 28.01
C THR A 468 -18.19 39.52 27.81
N SER A 469 -17.60 40.11 28.86
CA SER A 469 -16.19 40.54 28.86
C SER A 469 -15.20 39.38 28.77
N SER A 470 -15.65 38.14 28.99
CA SER A 470 -14.84 36.92 28.85
C SER A 470 -14.63 36.48 27.40
N TYR A 471 -15.32 37.09 26.43
CA TYR A 471 -15.13 36.76 25.02
C TYR A 471 -13.82 37.37 24.50
N ASN A 472 -12.90 36.51 24.04
CA ASN A 472 -11.60 36.90 23.48
C ASN A 472 -11.54 36.81 21.95
N GLY A 473 -12.58 36.29 21.31
CA GLY A 473 -12.68 36.18 19.86
C GLY A 473 -12.96 37.51 19.16
N SER A 474 -12.91 37.48 17.83
CA SER A 474 -13.29 38.61 16.98
C SER A 474 -14.81 38.71 16.86
N ILE A 475 -15.35 39.92 16.97
CA ILE A 475 -16.78 40.19 16.72
C ILE A 475 -16.94 41.43 15.87
N SER A 476 -17.84 41.36 14.89
CA SER A 476 -18.13 42.44 13.94
C SER A 476 -19.63 42.69 13.86
N LEU A 477 -20.05 43.88 14.29
CA LEU A 477 -21.43 44.37 14.30
C LEU A 477 -21.61 45.61 13.41
N ILE A 478 -20.67 45.85 12.51
CA ILE A 478 -20.65 47.02 11.62
C ILE A 478 -21.99 47.18 10.89
N ASN A 479 -22.42 48.43 10.72
CA ASN A 479 -23.67 48.83 10.08
C ASN A 479 -24.96 48.33 10.75
N ASN A 480 -24.91 47.99 12.04
CA ASN A 480 -26.14 47.84 12.84
C ASN A 480 -26.49 49.16 13.57
N PRO A 481 -27.79 49.41 13.86
CA PRO A 481 -28.23 50.57 14.62
C PRO A 481 -27.47 50.81 15.94
N LEU A 482 -27.11 49.75 16.68
CA LEU A 482 -26.36 49.91 17.93
C LEU A 482 -25.05 50.68 17.75
N CYS A 483 -24.37 50.55 16.61
CA CYS A 483 -23.06 51.18 16.39
C CYS A 483 -23.15 52.69 16.19
N GLN A 484 -24.36 53.23 15.98
CA GLN A 484 -24.62 54.67 15.94
C GLN A 484 -24.88 55.26 17.34
N LEU A 485 -25.12 54.41 18.35
CA LEU A 485 -25.36 54.85 19.72
C LEU A 485 -24.02 55.19 20.39
N ALA A 486 -23.96 56.33 21.08
CA ALA A 486 -22.76 56.79 21.79
C ALA A 486 -22.21 55.77 22.81
N LYS A 487 -23.07 54.89 23.34
CA LYS A 487 -22.70 53.78 24.24
C LYS A 487 -21.76 52.76 23.56
N TYR A 488 -21.89 52.55 22.24
CA TYR A 488 -21.24 51.44 21.52
C TYR A 488 -20.31 51.90 20.39
N SER A 489 -20.42 53.14 19.91
CA SER A 489 -19.67 53.63 18.73
C SER A 489 -18.15 53.53 18.84
N ASN A 490 -17.60 53.51 20.07
CA ASN A 490 -16.17 53.39 20.31
C ASN A 490 -15.69 51.93 20.52
N ASN A 491 -16.59 50.95 20.52
CA ASN A 491 -16.22 49.55 20.71
C ASN A 491 -15.57 48.98 19.43
N LEU A 492 -14.56 48.12 19.61
CA LEU A 492 -13.79 47.52 18.51
C LEU A 492 -14.68 46.77 17.49
N TYR A 493 -15.79 46.19 17.94
CA TYR A 493 -16.74 45.47 17.08
C TYR A 493 -17.63 46.36 16.21
N CYS A 494 -17.63 47.67 16.45
CA CYS A 494 -18.28 48.68 15.60
C CYS A 494 -17.27 49.39 14.68
N GLN A 495 -16.00 48.97 14.69
CA GLN A 495 -14.91 49.53 13.89
C GLN A 495 -14.40 48.50 12.89
N ASN A 496 -13.81 48.94 11.78
CA ASN A 496 -13.17 48.04 10.81
C ASN A 496 -11.94 47.40 11.45
N GLN A 497 -12.02 46.11 11.80
CA GLN A 497 -10.86 45.34 12.21
C GLN A 497 -9.91 45.08 11.03
N GLN A 498 -8.60 45.09 11.30
CA GLN A 498 -7.54 44.86 10.31
C GLN A 498 -7.50 43.40 9.82
N ASN A 499 -6.98 43.22 8.60
CA ASN A 499 -6.71 41.93 7.97
C ASN A 499 -5.94 41.00 8.93
N GLN A 500 -6.49 39.80 9.17
CA GLN A 500 -5.78 38.73 9.87
C GLN A 500 -4.52 38.37 9.07
N THR A 501 -3.38 38.24 9.76
CA THR A 501 -2.16 37.70 9.16
C THR A 501 -2.32 36.19 9.03
N PRO A 502 -2.26 35.62 7.81
CA PRO A 502 -2.31 34.18 7.63
C PRO A 502 -1.19 33.48 8.39
N TYR A 503 -1.45 32.24 8.79
CA TYR A 503 -0.44 31.38 9.40
C TYR A 503 0.76 31.20 8.45
N THR A 504 1.94 31.08 9.05
CA THR A 504 3.16 30.68 8.36
C THR A 504 4.03 29.95 9.36
N THR A 505 4.71 28.88 8.92
CA THR A 505 5.59 28.12 9.80
C THR A 505 6.70 29.03 10.35
N SER A 506 6.88 29.04 11.67
CA SER A 506 7.86 29.92 12.31
C SER A 506 9.30 29.50 12.03
N LEU A 507 10.06 30.38 11.38
CA LEU A 507 11.53 30.28 11.24
C LEU A 507 12.29 31.10 12.28
N ALA A 508 11.62 31.61 13.33
CA ALA A 508 12.22 32.50 14.33
C ALA A 508 13.48 31.91 14.98
N ARG A 509 13.51 30.58 15.18
CA ARG A 509 14.66 29.82 15.69
C ARG A 509 15.91 29.86 14.81
N CYS A 510 15.77 30.23 13.54
CA CYS A 510 16.86 30.21 12.56
C CYS A 510 17.57 31.57 12.39
N GLY A 511 17.12 32.61 13.12
CA GLY A 511 17.71 33.94 13.06
C GLY A 511 17.66 34.55 11.66
N SER A 512 18.71 35.28 11.28
CA SER A 512 18.85 35.96 9.98
C SER A 512 19.53 35.12 8.90
N THR A 513 19.49 33.79 9.03
CA THR A 513 20.12 32.88 8.06
C THR A 513 19.39 32.95 6.72
N ALA A 514 20.08 33.42 5.68
CA ALA A 514 19.57 33.45 4.31
C ALA A 514 20.16 32.30 3.49
N CYS A 515 19.31 31.64 2.70
CA CYS A 515 19.74 30.55 1.84
C CYS A 515 20.18 31.04 0.46
N PRO A 516 21.25 30.47 -0.13
CA PRO A 516 21.69 30.82 -1.47
C PRO A 516 20.78 30.22 -2.54
N ASN A 517 20.50 30.98 -3.60
CA ASN A 517 19.71 30.56 -4.78
C ASN A 517 18.34 29.95 -4.40
N ASN A 518 17.74 29.11 -5.25
CA ASN A 518 16.43 28.45 -5.07
C ASN A 518 16.33 27.47 -3.87
N GLN A 519 17.25 27.54 -2.90
CA GLN A 519 17.22 26.74 -1.69
C GLN A 519 16.31 27.39 -0.64
N MET A 520 15.67 26.56 0.17
CA MET A 520 14.84 27.01 1.27
C MET A 520 15.46 26.63 2.61
N LEU A 521 15.19 27.43 3.63
CA LEU A 521 15.68 27.19 4.98
C LEU A 521 14.80 26.14 5.66
N SER A 522 15.39 25.02 6.08
CA SER A 522 14.62 23.98 6.76
C SER A 522 14.22 24.43 8.18
N PRO A 523 12.92 24.36 8.56
CA PRO A 523 12.48 24.70 9.91
C PRO A 523 13.02 23.74 10.99
N ARG A 524 13.49 22.55 10.60
CA ARG A 524 14.00 21.52 11.52
C ARG A 524 15.38 21.83 12.10
N ASN A 525 16.30 22.28 11.27
CA ASN A 525 17.73 22.39 11.60
C ASN A 525 18.37 23.68 11.09
N CYS A 526 17.59 24.56 10.47
CA CYS A 526 18.06 25.84 9.93
C CYS A 526 19.18 25.68 8.89
N THR A 527 19.22 24.54 8.19
CA THR A 527 20.12 24.33 7.04
C THR A 527 19.39 24.55 5.74
N CYS A 528 20.08 25.09 4.74
CA CYS A 528 19.56 25.29 3.40
C CYS A 528 19.53 23.98 2.62
N ALA A 529 18.39 23.70 1.98
CA ALA A 529 18.22 22.53 1.11
C ALA A 529 17.21 22.84 0.00
N TYR A 530 17.19 22.02 -1.05
CA TYR A 530 16.16 22.06 -2.07
C TYR A 530 14.93 21.33 -1.55
N ALA A 531 13.88 22.09 -1.28
CA ALA A 531 12.62 21.53 -0.80
C ALA A 531 11.84 20.89 -1.95
N PHE A 532 11.13 19.81 -1.63
CA PHE A 532 10.03 19.33 -2.46
C PHE A 532 8.86 20.26 -2.16
N SER A 533 8.45 21.07 -3.15
CA SER A 533 7.45 22.11 -2.93
C SER A 533 6.26 21.97 -3.86
N GLY A 534 5.10 22.43 -3.42
CA GLY A 534 3.91 22.53 -4.24
C GLY A 534 2.76 23.24 -3.53
N LEU A 535 1.70 23.47 -4.29
CA LEU A 535 0.46 24.08 -3.82
C LEU A 535 -0.50 22.98 -3.38
N ILE A 536 -0.87 22.96 -2.10
CA ILE A 536 -1.98 22.13 -1.63
C ILE A 536 -3.26 22.97 -1.60
N VAL A 537 -4.34 22.42 -2.13
CA VAL A 537 -5.64 23.09 -2.19
C VAL A 537 -6.70 22.22 -1.53
N PHE A 538 -7.27 22.72 -0.43
CA PHE A 538 -8.32 22.08 0.35
C PHE A 538 -9.70 22.54 -0.15
N ARG A 539 -10.52 21.59 -0.62
CA ARG A 539 -11.79 21.87 -1.32
C ARG A 539 -12.94 22.14 -0.34
N ALA A 540 -12.96 21.44 0.79
CA ALA A 540 -14.08 21.50 1.74
C ALA A 540 -13.62 21.59 3.21
N PRO A 541 -12.80 22.59 3.57
CA PRO A 541 -12.42 22.78 4.97
C PRO A 541 -13.66 23.17 5.80
N SER A 542 -13.77 22.63 7.01
CA SER A 542 -14.84 22.91 7.96
C SER A 542 -14.68 24.27 8.67
N PHE A 543 -13.60 25.00 8.37
CA PHE A 543 -13.23 26.28 8.94
C PHE A 543 -12.86 27.28 7.84
N LYS A 544 -12.85 28.58 8.18
CA LYS A 544 -12.41 29.66 7.28
C LYS A 544 -11.36 30.59 7.90
N ASP A 545 -10.93 30.36 9.14
CA ASP A 545 -9.83 31.12 9.72
C ASP A 545 -8.47 30.52 9.30
N ILE A 546 -7.68 31.31 8.58
CA ILE A 546 -6.34 30.90 8.13
C ILE A 546 -5.22 31.37 9.08
N SER A 547 -5.56 32.01 10.21
CA SER A 547 -4.62 32.50 11.21
C SER A 547 -4.44 31.58 12.43
N ASP A 548 -5.27 30.53 12.55
CA ASP A 548 -5.18 29.57 13.66
C ASP A 548 -3.89 28.74 13.58
N THR A 549 -3.03 28.96 14.56
CA THR A 549 -1.72 28.28 14.67
C THR A 549 -1.83 26.79 14.97
N ALA A 550 -2.80 26.37 15.78
CA ALA A 550 -2.91 24.97 16.21
C ALA A 550 -3.32 24.05 15.05
N MET A 551 -4.29 24.49 14.23
CA MET A 551 -4.77 23.73 13.07
C MET A 551 -3.67 23.46 12.04
N PHE A 552 -2.90 24.50 11.67
CA PHE A 552 -1.85 24.32 10.68
C PHE A 552 -0.63 23.59 11.24
N GLN A 553 -0.35 23.69 12.54
CA GLN A 553 0.65 22.83 13.19
C GLN A 553 0.24 21.34 13.16
N GLU A 554 -1.05 21.04 13.34
CA GLU A 554 -1.56 19.68 13.16
C GLU A 554 -1.36 19.21 11.72
N LEU A 555 -1.66 20.06 10.73
CA LEU A 555 -1.43 19.76 9.31
C LEU A 555 0.04 19.48 9.03
N GLU A 556 0.96 20.32 9.50
CA GLU A 556 2.41 20.08 9.37
C GLU A 556 2.78 18.72 9.97
N SER A 557 2.25 18.41 11.16
CA SER A 557 2.54 17.17 11.86
C SER A 557 2.06 15.92 11.15
N SER A 558 0.88 16.02 10.54
CA SER A 558 0.30 14.98 9.71
C SER A 558 1.14 14.77 8.46
N LEU A 559 1.58 15.86 7.80
CA LEU A 559 2.42 15.80 6.60
C LEU A 559 3.75 15.09 6.87
N TRP A 560 4.52 15.49 7.89
CA TRP A 560 5.81 14.82 8.13
C TRP A 560 5.66 13.38 8.61
N SER A 561 4.63 13.08 9.42
CA SER A 561 4.46 11.74 9.99
C SER A 561 3.98 10.73 8.95
N GLN A 562 2.97 11.08 8.15
CA GLN A 562 2.40 10.16 7.15
C GLN A 562 3.27 10.04 5.89
N LEU A 563 3.99 11.10 5.50
CA LEU A 563 4.90 11.05 4.35
C LEU A 563 6.29 10.47 4.70
N GLY A 564 6.52 10.04 5.94
CA GLY A 564 7.79 9.45 6.36
C GLY A 564 8.97 10.44 6.37
N LEU A 565 8.69 11.71 6.67
CA LEU A 565 9.70 12.76 6.81
C LEU A 565 10.13 12.92 8.27
N ALA A 566 11.16 13.73 8.51
CA ALA A 566 11.60 13.99 9.87
C ALA A 566 10.68 14.99 10.60
N PRO A 567 10.54 14.91 11.94
CA PRO A 567 9.76 15.90 12.68
C PRO A 567 10.23 17.33 12.42
N ASN A 568 9.26 18.24 12.26
CA ASN A 568 9.48 19.66 11.95
C ASN A 568 10.19 19.93 10.60
N SER A 569 10.06 19.03 9.61
CA SER A 569 10.65 19.18 8.27
C SER A 569 9.64 19.65 7.20
N VAL A 570 8.56 20.30 7.62
CA VAL A 570 7.51 20.85 6.75
C VAL A 570 7.45 22.35 6.99
N TYR A 571 7.32 23.11 5.92
CA TYR A 571 7.12 24.55 5.95
C TYR A 571 5.87 24.90 5.14
N ILE A 572 4.93 25.58 5.77
CA ILE A 572 3.67 26.06 5.20
C ILE A 572 3.75 27.59 5.11
N SER A 573 3.45 28.14 3.95
CA SER A 573 3.39 29.58 3.70
C SER A 573 2.28 29.96 2.72
N ASP A 574 2.12 31.27 2.52
CA ASP A 574 1.25 31.86 1.50
C ASP A 574 -0.20 31.36 1.58
N LEU A 575 -0.69 31.15 2.80
CA LEU A 575 -2.05 30.73 3.06
C LEU A 575 -3.05 31.76 2.53
N ALA A 576 -3.98 31.30 1.71
CA ALA A 576 -4.99 32.13 1.10
C ALA A 576 -6.35 31.43 1.04
N ILE A 577 -7.42 32.22 1.10
CA ILE A 577 -8.78 31.75 0.81
C ILE A 577 -9.14 32.27 -0.57
N THR A 578 -9.46 31.36 -1.49
CA THR A 578 -9.90 31.74 -2.84
C THR A 578 -11.32 32.32 -2.83
N GLY A 579 -11.73 32.94 -3.94
CA GLY A 579 -13.12 33.42 -4.10
C GLY A 579 -14.16 32.30 -3.92
N ASP A 580 -13.81 31.07 -4.29
CA ASP A 580 -14.63 29.86 -4.10
C ASP A 580 -14.50 29.27 -2.68
N LYS A 581 -13.91 30.02 -1.74
CA LYS A 581 -13.72 29.66 -0.32
C LYS A 581 -12.85 28.41 -0.07
N TYR A 582 -12.03 28.00 -1.04
CA TYR A 582 -11.02 26.95 -0.86
C TYR A 582 -9.82 27.52 -0.11
N ILE A 583 -9.15 26.70 0.69
CA ILE A 583 -7.90 27.09 1.37
C ILE A 583 -6.74 26.58 0.53
N GLU A 584 -5.86 27.49 0.12
CA GLU A 584 -4.64 27.19 -0.60
C GLU A 584 -3.44 27.47 0.29
N ALA A 585 -2.44 26.59 0.25
CA ALA A 585 -1.20 26.76 1.00
C ALA A 585 0.00 26.27 0.20
N ASN A 586 1.11 27.00 0.25
CA ASN A 586 2.38 26.50 -0.24
C ASN A 586 2.98 25.56 0.81
N VAL A 587 3.28 24.33 0.39
CA VAL A 587 3.91 23.33 1.24
C VAL A 587 5.30 23.04 0.69
N ALA A 588 6.31 23.14 1.55
CA ALA A 588 7.69 22.78 1.28
C ALA A 588 8.15 21.69 2.26
N LEU A 589 8.51 20.53 1.71
CA LEU A 589 9.00 19.36 2.43
C LEU A 589 10.52 19.31 2.32
N PHE A 590 11.20 18.97 3.41
CA PHE A 590 12.67 18.98 3.48
C PHE A 590 13.25 17.57 3.66
N PRO A 591 14.40 17.25 3.01
CA PRO A 591 15.03 15.95 3.14
C PRO A 591 15.59 15.74 4.56
N VAL A 592 15.63 14.46 5.00
CA VAL A 592 16.10 14.09 6.34
C VAL A 592 17.59 14.42 6.54
N SER A 593 18.38 14.28 5.48
CA SER A 593 19.80 14.60 5.41
C SER A 593 20.21 14.95 3.98
N GLY A 594 21.22 15.82 3.81
CA GLY A 594 21.73 16.24 2.51
C GLY A 594 21.02 17.47 1.94
N LEU A 595 21.40 17.85 0.71
CA LEU A 595 20.89 19.05 0.02
C LEU A 595 19.65 18.77 -0.86
N TYR A 596 19.40 17.52 -1.22
CA TYR A 596 18.38 17.11 -2.19
C TYR A 596 17.70 15.81 -1.76
N PHE A 597 16.42 15.66 -2.07
CA PHE A 597 15.75 14.36 -2.23
C PHE A 597 16.34 13.57 -3.41
N SER A 598 16.32 12.24 -3.30
CA SER A 598 16.58 11.37 -4.45
C SER A 598 15.41 11.40 -5.45
N ALA A 599 15.63 10.98 -6.70
CA ALA A 599 14.56 10.89 -7.68
C ALA A 599 13.42 9.95 -7.22
N SER A 600 13.79 8.84 -6.57
CA SER A 600 12.83 7.91 -5.98
C SER A 600 12.00 8.54 -4.86
N ASP A 601 12.60 9.40 -4.01
CA ASP A 601 11.87 10.12 -2.97
C ASP A 601 10.87 11.10 -3.58
N VAL A 602 11.26 11.85 -4.61
CA VAL A 602 10.38 12.81 -5.30
C VAL A 602 9.21 12.08 -5.96
N ILE A 603 9.46 10.96 -6.65
CA ILE A 603 8.41 10.13 -7.27
C ILE A 603 7.46 9.60 -6.20
N ARG A 604 7.98 9.07 -5.09
CA ARG A 604 7.17 8.56 -3.98
C ARG A 604 6.31 9.65 -3.36
N LEU A 605 6.90 10.79 -2.99
CA LEU A 605 6.17 11.90 -2.36
C LEU A 605 5.10 12.48 -3.29
N GLY A 606 5.43 12.64 -4.58
CA GLY A 606 4.47 13.08 -5.60
C GLY A 606 3.31 12.09 -5.76
N PHE A 607 3.62 10.79 -5.87
CA PHE A 607 2.60 9.74 -5.94
C PHE A 607 1.73 9.71 -4.68
N ASP A 608 2.33 9.78 -3.48
CA ASP A 608 1.61 9.67 -2.22
C ASP A 608 0.56 10.80 -2.06
N LEU A 609 0.91 12.01 -2.50
CA LEU A 609 0.04 13.21 -2.49
C LEU A 609 -0.99 13.20 -3.64
N ASN A 610 -0.59 12.86 -4.86
CA ASN A 610 -1.45 12.94 -6.04
C ASN A 610 -2.44 11.77 -6.13
N ASN A 611 -2.04 10.58 -5.66
CA ASN A 611 -2.89 9.40 -5.58
C ASN A 611 -3.71 9.31 -4.27
N GLN A 612 -3.70 10.39 -3.47
CA GLN A 612 -4.53 10.53 -2.25
C GLN A 612 -4.27 9.44 -1.19
N THR A 613 -3.03 8.93 -1.12
CA THR A 613 -2.64 7.99 -0.06
C THR A 613 -2.35 8.72 1.25
N TYR A 614 -1.85 9.97 1.18
CA TYR A 614 -1.83 10.88 2.32
C TYR A 614 -3.25 11.40 2.62
N GLN A 615 -3.69 11.25 3.86
CA GLN A 615 -4.97 11.75 4.35
C GLN A 615 -4.73 12.94 5.28
N ALA A 616 -5.18 14.13 4.86
CA ALA A 616 -5.13 15.33 5.67
C ALA A 616 -6.04 15.21 6.91
N PRO A 617 -5.82 16.00 7.99
CA PRO A 617 -6.74 16.04 9.12
C PRO A 617 -8.17 16.34 8.63
N ALA A 618 -9.16 15.67 9.20
CA ALA A 618 -10.53 15.63 8.65
C ALA A 618 -11.16 17.02 8.43
N MET A 619 -10.81 17.98 9.27
CA MET A 619 -11.28 19.38 9.19
C MET A 619 -10.83 20.13 7.94
N PHE A 620 -9.79 19.67 7.23
CA PHE A 620 -9.35 20.25 5.97
C PHE A 620 -10.14 19.71 4.76
N GLY A 621 -10.82 18.57 4.93
CA GLY A 621 -11.54 17.90 3.84
C GLY A 621 -10.61 17.37 2.73
N PRO A 622 -11.18 16.97 1.57
CA PRO A 622 -10.41 16.51 0.43
C PRO A 622 -9.54 17.63 -0.15
N TYR A 623 -8.35 17.25 -0.62
CA TYR A 623 -7.41 18.15 -1.24
C TYR A 623 -6.96 17.66 -2.61
N TYR A 624 -6.34 18.54 -3.38
CA TYR A 624 -5.46 18.16 -4.47
C TYR A 624 -4.13 18.89 -4.30
N PHE A 625 -3.07 18.32 -4.86
CA PHE A 625 -1.72 18.87 -4.76
C PHE A 625 -1.15 19.13 -6.16
N ILE A 626 -0.69 20.35 -6.41
CA ILE A 626 0.03 20.70 -7.64
C ILE A 626 1.49 20.87 -7.26
N GLN A 627 2.31 19.89 -7.63
CA GLN A 627 3.73 19.90 -7.30
C GLN A 627 4.48 20.87 -8.22
N TYR A 628 5.40 21.65 -7.66
CA TYR A 628 6.32 22.46 -8.44
C TYR A 628 7.49 21.63 -8.97
N PRO A 629 8.01 21.93 -10.17
CA PRO A 629 9.15 21.23 -10.74
C PRO A 629 10.33 21.11 -9.76
N TYR A 630 10.76 19.87 -9.50
CA TYR A 630 11.85 19.62 -8.56
C TYR A 630 13.22 19.78 -9.25
N GLN A 631 14.15 20.52 -8.62
CA GLN A 631 15.47 20.79 -9.17
C GLN A 631 16.50 19.73 -8.73
N PHE A 632 16.89 18.85 -9.65
CA PHE A 632 17.99 17.90 -9.42
C PHE A 632 19.37 18.55 -9.67
N PRO A 633 20.43 18.12 -8.95
CA PRO A 633 21.79 18.62 -9.16
C PRO A 633 22.25 18.35 -10.61
N GLY A 634 22.76 19.40 -11.29
CA GLY A 634 23.20 19.35 -12.69
C GLY A 634 22.17 19.84 -13.73
N SER A 635 20.96 20.22 -13.32
CA SER A 635 19.90 20.76 -14.20
C SER A 635 20.09 22.23 -14.61
N GLY A 636 21.06 22.94 -14.03
CA GLY A 636 21.41 24.31 -14.40
C GLY A 636 22.52 24.34 -15.46
N SER A 637 22.20 24.03 -16.73
CA SER A 637 23.12 24.30 -17.83
C SER A 637 22.92 25.73 -18.36
N SER A 638 23.51 26.72 -17.68
CA SER A 638 23.94 27.92 -18.39
C SER A 638 25.19 27.56 -19.19
N SER A 639 25.06 27.57 -20.51
CA SER A 639 26.15 27.37 -21.46
C SER A 639 27.27 28.38 -21.23
N SER A 640 28.48 27.90 -20.91
CA SER A 640 29.70 28.69 -21.11
C SER A 640 30.68 27.89 -21.96
N SER A 641 31.08 28.51 -23.07
CA SER A 641 31.97 27.96 -24.07
C SER A 641 33.39 27.80 -23.51
N ILE A 642 33.98 26.61 -23.70
CA ILE A 642 35.38 26.37 -23.35
C ILE A 642 36.27 27.12 -24.35
N SER A 643 37.18 27.96 -23.84
CA SER A 643 38.07 28.78 -24.68
C SER A 643 39.19 27.94 -25.31
N THR A 644 39.63 28.37 -26.50
CA THR A 644 40.63 27.74 -27.36
C THR A 644 41.98 27.48 -26.67
N ALA A 645 42.26 28.13 -25.53
CA ALA A 645 43.46 27.92 -24.73
C ALA A 645 43.47 26.57 -23.98
N ALA A 646 42.29 26.02 -23.62
CA ALA A 646 42.20 24.72 -22.93
C ALA A 646 42.53 23.54 -23.87
N ILE A 647 42.26 23.69 -25.17
CA ILE A 647 42.53 22.65 -26.19
C ILE A 647 44.06 22.52 -26.42
N ALA A 648 44.80 23.62 -26.33
CA ALA A 648 46.27 23.60 -26.45
C ALA A 648 46.95 22.92 -25.24
N GLY A 649 46.38 23.02 -24.03
CA GLY A 649 46.89 22.35 -22.83
C GLY A 649 46.72 20.82 -22.84
N ILE A 650 45.65 20.33 -23.46
CA ILE A 650 45.34 18.89 -23.55
C ILE A 650 46.32 18.15 -24.47
N ALA A 651 46.82 18.81 -25.53
CA ALA A 651 47.79 18.22 -26.45
C ALA A 651 49.17 17.97 -25.81
N VAL A 652 49.60 18.85 -24.90
CA VAL A 652 50.91 18.73 -24.23
C VAL A 652 50.84 17.73 -23.07
N GLY A 653 49.71 17.66 -22.36
CA GLY A 653 49.48 16.66 -21.30
C GLY A 653 49.40 15.23 -21.83
N GLY A 654 48.85 15.03 -23.03
CA GLY A 654 48.73 13.70 -23.67
C GLY A 654 50.07 13.01 -23.93
N CYS A 655 51.10 13.75 -24.35
CA CYS A 655 52.43 13.19 -24.61
C CYS A 655 53.15 12.73 -23.34
N VAL A 656 52.96 13.43 -22.22
CA VAL A 656 53.55 13.05 -20.93
C VAL A 656 52.87 11.81 -20.35
N VAL A 657 51.55 11.72 -20.49
CA VAL A 657 50.78 10.54 -20.06
C VAL A 657 51.10 9.31 -20.90
N LEU A 658 51.33 9.45 -22.22
CA LEU A 658 51.72 8.33 -23.07
C LEU A 658 53.13 7.79 -22.76
N ILE A 659 54.08 8.66 -22.41
CA ILE A 659 55.42 8.25 -21.97
C ILE A 659 55.35 7.58 -20.59
N ALA A 660 54.52 8.10 -19.68
CA ALA A 660 54.29 7.48 -18.37
C ALA A 660 53.61 6.11 -18.50
N LEU A 661 52.62 5.97 -19.38
CA LEU A 661 51.93 4.70 -19.66
C LEU A 661 52.85 3.68 -20.35
N ALA A 662 53.78 4.11 -21.20
CA ALA A 662 54.78 3.23 -21.80
C ALA A 662 55.79 2.72 -20.76
N LEU A 663 56.24 3.57 -19.83
CA LEU A 663 57.12 3.17 -18.72
C LEU A 663 56.39 2.26 -17.71
N VAL A 664 55.12 2.53 -17.43
CA VAL A 664 54.26 1.67 -16.60
C VAL A 664 53.96 0.34 -17.30
N ALA A 665 53.79 0.31 -18.62
CA ALA A 665 53.62 -0.92 -19.38
C ALA A 665 54.89 -1.79 -19.37
N VAL A 666 56.07 -1.19 -19.52
CA VAL A 666 57.37 -1.89 -19.39
C VAL A 666 57.59 -2.39 -17.94
N TYR A 667 57.19 -1.60 -16.94
CA TYR A 667 57.23 -1.99 -15.54
C TYR A 667 56.22 -3.13 -15.21
N ALA A 668 55.00 -3.06 -15.76
CA ALA A 668 53.95 -4.06 -15.60
C ALA A 668 54.28 -5.38 -16.30
N LEU A 669 54.96 -5.34 -17.46
CA LEU A 669 55.49 -6.55 -18.12
C LEU A 669 56.62 -7.21 -17.31
N LYS A 670 57.39 -6.42 -16.54
CA LYS A 670 58.40 -6.94 -15.60
C LYS A 670 57.78 -7.51 -14.32
N GLN A 671 56.64 -6.97 -13.86
CA GLN A 671 55.85 -7.43 -12.70
C GLN A 671 54.93 -8.63 -13.00
N ARG A 672 54.52 -8.83 -14.25
CA ARG A 672 53.71 -9.99 -14.69
C ARG A 672 54.41 -11.35 -14.60
N ARG A 673 55.70 -11.38 -14.24
CA ARG A 673 56.43 -12.61 -13.88
C ARG A 673 56.46 -12.91 -12.37
N LYS A 674 55.88 -12.06 -11.51
CA LYS A 674 55.87 -12.25 -10.04
C LYS A 674 54.50 -12.18 -9.36
N VAL A 675 53.38 -12.07 -10.09
CA VAL A 675 52.05 -12.07 -9.48
C VAL A 675 51.15 -13.08 -10.18
N LYS A 676 51.32 -14.35 -9.82
CA LYS A 676 50.38 -15.44 -10.08
C LYS A 676 49.72 -15.96 -8.79
N GLU A 677 49.76 -15.21 -7.70
CA GLU A 677 49.25 -15.65 -6.38
C GLU A 677 48.47 -14.56 -5.63
N ALA A 678 47.55 -13.87 -6.29
CA ALA A 678 46.66 -12.93 -5.61
C ALA A 678 45.22 -12.94 -6.15
N ALA A 679 44.69 -14.14 -6.38
CA ALA A 679 43.27 -14.37 -6.62
C ALA A 679 42.68 -15.21 -5.48
N VAL A 680 42.69 -14.68 -4.25
CA VAL A 680 42.02 -15.31 -3.08
C VAL A 680 41.28 -14.30 -2.17
N LEU A 681 41.37 -12.99 -2.40
CA LEU A 681 40.70 -11.97 -1.56
C LEU A 681 39.41 -11.44 -2.20
N ALA A 682 38.45 -12.33 -2.41
CA ALA A 682 37.05 -11.99 -2.60
C ALA A 682 36.19 -13.18 -2.14
N ASN A 683 36.35 -13.59 -0.88
CA ASN A 683 35.59 -14.69 -0.30
C ASN A 683 34.57 -14.14 0.72
N PRO A 684 33.24 -14.33 0.56
CA PRO A 684 32.22 -13.76 1.44
C PRO A 684 32.22 -14.28 2.89
N PHE A 685 33.10 -15.23 3.23
CA PHE A 685 33.12 -15.96 4.49
C PHE A 685 34.28 -15.60 5.43
N ALA A 686 34.97 -14.48 5.19
CA ALA A 686 36.13 -14.03 5.98
C ALA A 686 35.84 -13.82 7.50
N SER A 687 34.58 -13.78 7.92
CA SER A 687 34.18 -13.54 9.32
C SER A 687 34.06 -14.80 10.19
N TRP A 688 34.24 -16.01 9.64
CA TRP A 688 34.09 -17.27 10.39
C TRP A 688 35.41 -17.89 10.88
N GLY A 689 36.55 -17.28 10.56
CA GLY A 689 37.88 -17.75 10.98
C GLY A 689 38.55 -16.76 11.93
N SER A 690 38.22 -16.80 13.22
CA SER A 690 39.04 -16.16 14.27
C SER A 690 38.79 -16.80 15.63
N GLY A 691 39.46 -17.93 15.86
CA GLY A 691 39.58 -18.62 17.16
C GLY A 691 40.51 -19.81 16.98
N GLY A 692 41.75 -19.70 17.50
CA GLY A 692 42.88 -20.50 17.03
C GLY A 692 42.99 -21.97 17.48
N LYS A 693 43.89 -22.64 16.75
CA LYS A 693 44.58 -23.94 16.91
C LYS A 693 43.92 -25.21 16.36
N ASP A 694 44.59 -25.66 15.29
CA ASP A 694 44.87 -27.01 14.79
C ASP A 694 43.76 -27.87 14.17
N ASP A 695 44.14 -28.46 13.04
CA ASP A 695 43.51 -29.46 12.17
C ASP A 695 42.25 -29.08 11.40
N GLY A 696 42.45 -28.60 10.15
CA GLY A 696 41.71 -29.01 8.95
C GLY A 696 40.18 -29.10 8.96
N ALA A 697 39.48 -28.50 9.91
CA ALA A 697 38.05 -28.62 10.08
C ALA A 697 37.38 -27.25 9.93
N ALA A 698 36.33 -27.21 9.09
CA ALA A 698 35.33 -26.15 9.08
C ALA A 698 34.88 -25.84 10.52
N PRO A 699 34.42 -24.60 10.82
CA PRO A 699 34.07 -24.21 12.18
C PRO A 699 33.12 -25.26 12.78
N GLN A 700 33.40 -25.73 14.00
CA GLN A 700 32.51 -26.61 14.75
C GLN A 700 31.24 -25.84 15.14
N LEU A 701 30.36 -25.60 14.17
CA LEU A 701 28.93 -25.48 14.39
C LEU A 701 28.53 -26.81 15.02
N LYS A 702 28.15 -26.82 16.30
CA LYS A 702 27.66 -28.04 16.98
C LYS A 702 26.44 -28.59 16.22
N GLY A 703 26.65 -29.47 15.24
CA GLY A 703 25.57 -30.18 14.54
C GLY A 703 25.79 -30.48 13.05
N ALA A 704 26.44 -29.60 12.27
CA ALA A 704 26.48 -29.71 10.79
C ALA A 704 27.87 -30.08 10.24
N LYS A 705 27.94 -31.15 9.42
CA LYS A 705 29.19 -31.65 8.83
C LYS A 705 29.55 -30.90 7.54
N TYR A 706 30.84 -30.61 7.33
CA TYR A 706 31.33 -30.13 6.04
C TYR A 706 31.49 -31.30 5.05
N PHE A 707 30.98 -31.14 3.84
CA PHE A 707 31.13 -32.09 2.74
C PHE A 707 31.88 -31.45 1.57
N THR A 708 32.72 -32.22 0.88
CA THR A 708 33.37 -31.77 -0.36
C THR A 708 32.40 -31.85 -1.54
N PHE A 709 32.63 -31.05 -2.58
CA PHE A 709 31.77 -31.06 -3.77
C PHE A 709 31.78 -32.42 -4.47
N GLU A 710 32.95 -33.06 -4.58
CA GLU A 710 33.08 -34.39 -5.20
C GLU A 710 32.34 -35.49 -4.40
N GLU A 711 32.31 -35.40 -3.07
CA GLU A 711 31.49 -36.31 -2.26
C GLU A 711 30.00 -36.17 -2.59
N LEU A 712 29.45 -34.94 -2.59
CA LEU A 712 28.03 -34.72 -2.85
C LEU A 712 27.64 -35.02 -4.30
N LYS A 713 28.54 -34.72 -5.25
CA LYS A 713 28.39 -35.06 -6.66
C LYS A 713 28.32 -36.58 -6.86
N LYS A 714 29.16 -37.35 -6.16
CA LYS A 714 29.09 -38.82 -6.17
C LYS A 714 27.80 -39.34 -5.52
N CYS A 715 27.39 -38.76 -4.40
CA CYS A 715 26.16 -39.15 -3.67
C CYS A 715 24.88 -38.97 -4.49
N THR A 716 24.86 -38.01 -5.42
CA THR A 716 23.70 -37.66 -6.26
C THR A 716 23.77 -38.20 -7.68
N GLY A 717 24.76 -39.03 -8.01
CA GLY A 717 24.96 -39.54 -9.37
C GLY A 717 25.23 -38.41 -10.38
N ASN A 718 26.16 -37.51 -10.06
CA ASN A 718 26.47 -36.29 -10.81
C ASN A 718 25.27 -35.34 -10.95
N PHE A 719 24.46 -35.18 -9.91
CA PHE A 719 23.23 -34.37 -9.93
C PHE A 719 22.29 -34.76 -11.09
N SER A 720 22.14 -36.07 -11.33
CA SER A 720 21.25 -36.60 -12.36
C SER A 720 19.80 -36.14 -12.12
N GLU A 721 19.10 -35.79 -13.20
CA GLU A 721 17.67 -35.46 -13.15
C GLU A 721 16.82 -36.59 -12.54
N ASN A 722 17.27 -37.85 -12.63
CA ASN A 722 16.60 -38.99 -12.01
C ASN A 722 16.61 -38.94 -10.46
N ASN A 723 17.53 -38.17 -9.88
CA ASN A 723 17.63 -37.96 -8.44
C ASN A 723 17.04 -36.62 -8.01
N GLU A 724 16.50 -35.81 -8.92
CA GLU A 724 15.83 -34.56 -8.60
C GLU A 724 14.49 -34.87 -7.91
N ILE A 725 14.32 -34.34 -6.69
CA ILE A 725 13.10 -34.54 -5.88
C ILE A 725 12.29 -33.25 -5.73
N GLY A 726 12.79 -32.11 -6.19
CA GLY A 726 12.06 -30.85 -6.22
C GLY A 726 12.90 -29.69 -6.73
N GLN A 727 12.24 -28.59 -7.09
CA GLN A 727 12.85 -27.33 -7.48
C GLN A 727 12.14 -26.19 -6.74
N GLY A 728 12.90 -25.31 -6.09
CA GLY A 728 12.39 -24.16 -5.33
C GLY A 728 13.11 -22.87 -5.72
N GLY A 729 12.76 -21.74 -5.06
CA GLY A 729 13.32 -20.42 -5.37
C GLY A 729 14.82 -20.26 -5.12
N TYR A 730 15.41 -21.14 -4.31
CA TYR A 730 16.84 -21.21 -4.05
C TYR A 730 17.61 -22.07 -5.09
N GLY A 731 16.94 -23.04 -5.72
CA GLY A 731 17.54 -23.98 -6.66
C GLY A 731 16.94 -25.39 -6.59
N LYS A 732 17.66 -26.37 -7.14
CA LYS A 732 17.21 -27.78 -7.26
C LYS A 732 17.58 -28.61 -6.04
N VAL A 733 16.70 -29.54 -5.66
CA VAL A 733 16.88 -30.48 -4.55
C VAL A 733 17.04 -31.90 -5.11
N TYR A 734 18.10 -32.58 -4.69
CA TYR A 734 18.44 -33.93 -5.14
C TYR A 734 18.42 -34.91 -3.98
N LYS A 735 17.90 -36.11 -4.19
CA LYS A 735 18.10 -37.24 -3.28
C LYS A 735 19.50 -37.82 -3.50
N GLY A 736 20.21 -38.06 -2.40
CA GLY A 736 21.52 -38.71 -2.43
C GLY A 736 21.69 -39.72 -1.31
N TYR A 737 22.71 -40.55 -1.42
CA TYR A 737 23.11 -41.49 -0.37
C TYR A 737 24.55 -41.20 0.03
N LEU A 738 24.76 -40.87 1.31
CA LEU A 738 26.09 -40.70 1.88
C LEU A 738 26.85 -42.03 1.88
N ALA A 739 28.18 -42.00 2.03
CA ALA A 739 29.03 -43.19 2.01
C ALA A 739 28.68 -44.24 3.09
N ASN A 740 28.01 -43.82 4.17
CA ASN A 740 27.51 -44.69 5.23
C ASN A 740 26.10 -45.26 4.95
N GLY A 741 25.53 -45.03 3.78
CA GLY A 741 24.21 -45.51 3.36
C GLY A 741 23.02 -44.63 3.80
N VAL A 742 23.27 -43.54 4.53
CA VAL A 742 22.19 -42.63 4.97
C VAL A 742 21.67 -41.81 3.80
N ALA A 743 20.34 -41.82 3.61
CA ALA A 743 19.66 -41.00 2.60
C ALA A 743 19.61 -39.53 3.04
N VAL A 744 19.94 -38.63 2.11
CA VAL A 744 19.97 -37.17 2.33
C VAL A 744 19.29 -36.42 1.19
N ALA A 745 18.78 -35.24 1.50
CA ALA A 745 18.29 -34.27 0.51
C ALA A 745 19.33 -33.16 0.35
N ILE A 746 19.80 -32.93 -0.88
CA ILE A 746 20.86 -31.99 -1.21
C ILE A 746 20.28 -30.86 -2.04
N LYS A 747 20.17 -29.67 -1.44
CA LYS A 747 19.66 -28.44 -2.05
C LYS A 747 20.86 -27.68 -2.65
N ARG A 748 20.91 -27.53 -3.98
CA ARG A 748 21.99 -26.88 -4.73
C ARG A 748 21.52 -25.54 -5.28
N ALA A 749 22.26 -24.47 -4.99
CA ALA A 749 21.94 -23.14 -5.49
C ALA A 749 22.16 -22.99 -7.01
N GLU A 750 21.34 -22.18 -7.68
CA GLU A 750 21.57 -21.82 -9.09
C GLU A 750 22.75 -20.82 -9.24
N GLN A 751 23.64 -21.06 -10.21
CA GLN A 751 24.82 -20.22 -10.45
C GLN A 751 24.39 -18.80 -10.88
N GLY A 752 24.79 -17.79 -10.09
CA GLY A 752 24.59 -16.36 -10.41
C GLY A 752 23.55 -15.61 -9.58
N SER A 753 22.81 -16.28 -8.69
CA SER A 753 21.84 -15.62 -7.79
C SER A 753 22.54 -14.95 -6.60
N MET A 754 22.54 -13.61 -6.53
CA MET A 754 22.99 -12.87 -5.34
C MET A 754 22.11 -13.15 -4.10
N GLN A 755 20.86 -13.58 -4.31
CA GLN A 755 19.92 -13.91 -3.24
C GLN A 755 20.25 -15.26 -2.58
N GLY A 756 20.78 -16.23 -3.35
CA GLY A 756 21.17 -17.55 -2.85
C GLY A 756 22.27 -17.51 -1.78
N ALA A 757 23.25 -16.60 -1.89
CA ALA A 757 24.35 -16.53 -0.92
C ALA A 757 23.90 -16.09 0.48
N GLN A 758 22.90 -15.19 0.58
CA GLN A 758 22.37 -14.72 1.86
C GLN A 758 21.42 -15.74 2.49
N GLU A 759 20.57 -16.39 1.69
CA GLU A 759 19.69 -17.49 2.15
C GLU A 759 20.52 -18.70 2.61
N PHE A 760 21.60 -19.02 1.89
CA PHE A 760 22.57 -20.07 2.27
C PHE A 760 23.19 -19.81 3.64
N LYS A 761 23.68 -18.59 3.86
CA LYS A 761 24.30 -18.19 5.13
C LYS A 761 23.30 -18.22 6.28
N ASN A 762 22.10 -17.66 6.08
CA ASN A 762 21.04 -17.65 7.08
C ASN A 762 20.65 -19.07 7.49
N GLU A 763 20.47 -19.96 6.50
CA GLU A 763 20.01 -21.33 6.75
C GLU A 763 21.04 -22.15 7.54
N ILE A 764 22.34 -22.00 7.25
CA ILE A 764 23.42 -22.61 8.06
C ILE A 764 23.46 -22.03 9.48
N GLU A 765 23.35 -20.71 9.62
CA GLU A 765 23.44 -20.03 10.92
C GLU A 765 22.27 -20.35 11.85
N LEU A 766 21.05 -20.51 11.29
CA LEU A 766 19.84 -20.78 12.05
C LEU A 766 19.67 -22.27 12.35
N LEU A 767 19.78 -23.14 11.35
CA LEU A 767 19.57 -24.58 11.52
C LEU A 767 20.65 -25.26 12.37
N SER A 768 21.85 -24.69 12.43
CA SER A 768 22.88 -25.17 13.37
C SER A 768 22.51 -24.94 14.84
N ARG A 769 21.54 -24.05 15.14
CA ARG A 769 21.12 -23.72 16.51
C ARG A 769 19.88 -24.48 16.96
N VAL A 770 19.11 -25.05 16.04
CA VAL A 770 17.81 -25.66 16.33
C VAL A 770 17.79 -27.15 16.02
N HIS A 771 17.34 -27.94 16.98
CA HIS A 771 17.18 -29.39 16.81
C HIS A 771 15.87 -29.80 17.46
N HIS A 772 14.89 -30.15 16.65
CA HIS A 772 13.56 -30.54 17.12
C HIS A 772 12.93 -31.58 16.20
N LYS A 773 12.17 -32.52 16.77
CA LYS A 773 11.55 -33.64 16.01
C LYS A 773 10.65 -33.19 14.87
N ASN A 774 10.06 -31.99 14.99
CA ASN A 774 9.16 -31.38 14.00
C ASN A 774 9.82 -30.29 13.15
N LEU A 775 11.14 -30.21 13.13
CA LEU A 775 11.91 -29.38 12.21
C LEU A 775 12.81 -30.29 11.37
N VAL A 776 13.10 -29.90 10.13
CA VAL A 776 14.06 -30.63 9.29
C VAL A 776 15.48 -30.36 9.78
N GLY A 777 16.22 -31.43 10.08
CA GLY A 777 17.61 -31.36 10.52
C GLY A 777 18.58 -31.08 9.37
N LEU A 778 19.49 -30.12 9.58
CA LEU A 778 20.64 -29.88 8.70
C LEU A 778 21.75 -30.88 9.04
N VAL A 779 22.07 -31.76 8.10
CA VAL A 779 23.16 -32.75 8.22
C VAL A 779 24.51 -32.11 7.92
N GLY A 780 24.55 -31.15 6.98
CA GLY A 780 25.79 -30.51 6.58
C GLY A 780 25.66 -29.51 5.45
N PHE A 781 26.81 -29.00 4.99
CA PHE A 781 26.88 -28.05 3.89
C PHE A 781 28.17 -28.22 3.09
N CYS A 782 28.17 -27.72 1.86
CA CYS A 782 29.33 -27.62 0.98
C CYS A 782 29.44 -26.20 0.44
N TYR A 783 30.63 -25.63 0.58
CA TYR A 783 31.02 -24.38 -0.05
C TYR A 783 32.41 -24.55 -0.66
N GLU A 784 32.48 -24.89 -1.94
CA GLU A 784 33.71 -25.23 -2.65
C GLU A 784 33.56 -24.87 -4.14
N GLN A 785 34.60 -24.32 -4.78
CA GLN A 785 34.61 -24.00 -6.22
C GLN A 785 33.44 -23.11 -6.72
N GLY A 786 32.84 -22.29 -5.84
CA GLY A 786 31.68 -21.45 -6.17
C GLY A 786 30.32 -22.15 -6.06
N GLU A 787 30.32 -23.42 -5.66
CA GLU A 787 29.11 -24.22 -5.43
C GLU A 787 28.62 -24.06 -3.99
N GLN A 788 27.32 -23.83 -3.82
CA GLN A 788 26.63 -23.69 -2.53
C GLN A 788 25.60 -24.81 -2.39
N LEU A 789 25.85 -25.77 -1.50
CA LEU A 789 24.94 -26.90 -1.26
C LEU A 789 24.63 -27.08 0.22
N LEU A 790 23.35 -27.30 0.53
CA LEU A 790 22.86 -27.65 1.86
C LEU A 790 22.40 -29.11 1.86
N VAL A 791 22.79 -29.85 2.90
CA VAL A 791 22.52 -31.28 3.05
C VAL A 791 21.60 -31.47 4.24
N TYR A 792 20.39 -31.97 4.00
CA TYR A 792 19.37 -32.25 5.01
C TYR A 792 19.15 -33.76 5.15
N GLU A 793 18.51 -34.14 6.25
CA GLU A 793 17.89 -35.47 6.33
C GLU A 793 16.86 -35.64 5.19
N TYR A 794 16.83 -36.82 4.56
CA TYR A 794 15.83 -37.10 3.55
C TYR A 794 14.50 -37.47 4.21
N ILE A 795 13.45 -36.73 3.87
CA ILE A 795 12.09 -36.98 4.32
C ILE A 795 11.29 -37.64 3.19
N SER A 796 10.80 -38.85 3.44
CA SER A 796 10.39 -39.82 2.42
C SER A 796 9.03 -39.58 1.79
N ASN A 797 8.03 -39.09 2.52
CA ASN A 797 6.67 -38.90 2.00
C ASN A 797 6.45 -37.53 1.33
N GLY A 798 7.52 -36.75 1.10
CA GLY A 798 7.43 -35.46 0.39
C GLY A 798 6.70 -34.39 1.19
N THR A 799 6.05 -33.46 0.48
CA THR A 799 5.41 -32.28 1.09
C THR A 799 3.96 -32.55 1.53
N LEU A 800 3.47 -31.81 2.52
CA LEU A 800 2.07 -31.85 2.94
C LEU A 800 1.13 -31.52 1.78
N ARG A 801 1.49 -30.55 0.93
CA ARG A 801 0.69 -30.18 -0.23
C ARG A 801 0.45 -31.35 -1.19
N GLU A 802 1.49 -32.12 -1.51
CA GLU A 802 1.37 -33.28 -2.40
C GLU A 802 0.45 -34.35 -1.83
N ASN A 803 0.57 -34.61 -0.52
CA ASN A 803 -0.25 -35.58 0.20
C ASN A 803 -1.72 -35.16 0.32
N LEU A 804 -2.02 -33.85 0.42
CA LEU A 804 -3.40 -33.33 0.40
C LEU A 804 -4.08 -33.57 -0.97
N VAL A 805 -3.34 -33.33 -2.06
CA VAL A 805 -3.84 -33.56 -3.44
C VAL A 805 -3.92 -35.06 -3.78
N GLY A 806 -3.25 -35.93 -3.00
CA GLY A 806 -3.24 -37.38 -3.19
C GLY A 806 -2.16 -37.87 -4.16
N LYS A 807 -1.18 -37.03 -4.50
CA LYS A 807 0.05 -37.46 -5.18
C LYS A 807 0.89 -38.25 -4.16
N GLY A 808 0.94 -39.57 -4.32
CA GLY A 808 1.64 -40.49 -3.39
C GLY A 808 0.81 -41.68 -2.92
N GLY A 809 -0.48 -41.76 -3.29
CA GLY A 809 -1.36 -42.88 -2.93
C GLY A 809 -1.78 -42.91 -1.45
N MET A 810 -1.32 -41.95 -0.64
CA MET A 810 -1.62 -41.84 0.77
C MET A 810 -2.86 -40.97 1.00
N HIS A 811 -3.79 -41.46 1.82
CA HIS A 811 -5.00 -40.74 2.19
C HIS A 811 -4.89 -40.19 3.61
N LEU A 812 -4.92 -38.86 3.73
CA LEU A 812 -4.93 -38.14 5.01
C LEU A 812 -6.36 -38.03 5.53
N ASP A 813 -6.72 -38.96 6.42
CA ASP A 813 -7.92 -38.91 7.25
C ASP A 813 -7.86 -37.76 8.28
N TRP A 814 -8.99 -37.47 8.94
CA TRP A 814 -9.10 -36.33 9.85
C TRP A 814 -8.06 -36.36 10.99
N ARG A 815 -7.86 -37.53 11.59
CA ARG A 815 -6.92 -37.71 12.70
C ARG A 815 -5.48 -37.44 12.26
N LYS A 816 -5.07 -37.96 11.09
CA LYS A 816 -3.74 -37.70 10.54
C LYS A 816 -3.53 -36.21 10.26
N ARG A 817 -4.54 -35.50 9.76
CA ARG A 817 -4.46 -34.04 9.56
C ARG A 817 -4.27 -33.28 10.86
N LEU A 818 -4.98 -33.66 11.92
CA LEU A 818 -4.78 -33.10 13.27
C LEU A 818 -3.38 -33.37 13.81
N GLN A 819 -2.85 -34.59 13.63
CA GLN A 819 -1.49 -34.94 14.06
C GLN A 819 -0.42 -34.15 13.29
N ILE A 820 -0.63 -33.94 11.99
CA ILE A 820 0.24 -33.11 11.15
C ILE A 820 0.19 -31.65 11.62
N ALA A 821 -1.01 -31.09 11.85
CA ALA A 821 -1.17 -29.74 12.37
C ALA A 821 -0.46 -29.59 13.73
N LEU A 822 -0.65 -30.55 14.64
CA LEU A 822 -0.01 -30.56 15.94
C LEU A 822 1.53 -30.62 15.84
N GLY A 823 2.05 -31.47 14.96
CA GLY A 823 3.50 -31.58 14.71
C GLY A 823 4.09 -30.27 14.21
N SER A 824 3.50 -29.68 13.18
CA SER A 824 3.91 -28.38 12.63
C SER A 824 3.81 -27.26 13.67
N ALA A 825 2.72 -27.21 14.44
CA ALA A 825 2.52 -26.22 15.50
C ALA A 825 3.57 -26.33 16.60
N ARG A 826 3.94 -27.56 17.01
CA ARG A 826 5.04 -27.79 17.98
C ARG A 826 6.39 -27.34 17.45
N GLY A 827 6.66 -27.55 16.16
CA GLY A 827 7.87 -27.06 15.50
C GLY A 827 7.97 -25.53 15.54
N LEU A 828 6.88 -24.84 15.23
CA LEU A 828 6.79 -23.38 15.28
C LEU A 828 6.85 -22.82 16.71
N ALA A 829 6.13 -23.42 17.66
CA ALA A 829 6.19 -23.02 19.07
C ALA A 829 7.62 -23.13 19.63
N TYR A 830 8.36 -24.17 19.24
CA TYR A 830 9.77 -24.31 19.58
C TYR A 830 10.62 -23.15 19.04
N LEU A 831 10.39 -22.69 17.81
CA LEU A 831 11.12 -21.56 17.22
C LEU A 831 10.82 -20.22 17.92
N HIS A 832 9.57 -20.01 18.35
CA HIS A 832 9.14 -18.74 18.95
C HIS A 832 9.48 -18.64 20.44
N GLU A 833 9.35 -19.73 21.20
CA GLU A 833 9.41 -19.68 22.67
C GLU A 833 10.64 -20.34 23.26
N LEU A 834 11.18 -21.38 22.60
CA LEU A 834 12.29 -22.20 23.14
C LEU A 834 13.64 -21.91 22.48
N ALA A 835 13.65 -21.30 21.29
CA ALA A 835 14.87 -20.81 20.67
C ALA A 835 15.25 -19.44 21.25
N HIS A 836 16.53 -19.24 21.56
CA HIS A 836 17.04 -17.96 22.08
C HIS A 836 18.21 -17.44 21.23
N PRO A 837 18.08 -16.26 20.58
CA PRO A 837 16.86 -15.44 20.49
C PRO A 837 15.74 -16.13 19.65
N PRO A 838 14.46 -15.76 19.84
CA PRO A 838 13.34 -16.29 19.07
C PRO A 838 13.57 -16.20 17.56
N ILE A 839 13.10 -17.20 16.82
CA ILE A 839 13.27 -17.32 15.37
C ILE A 839 11.90 -17.21 14.70
N ILE A 840 11.73 -16.23 13.81
CA ILE A 840 10.53 -16.10 12.98
C ILE A 840 10.82 -16.77 11.64
N HIS A 841 10.02 -17.77 11.27
CA HIS A 841 10.21 -18.59 10.08
C HIS A 841 9.97 -17.81 8.79
N ARG A 842 8.87 -17.02 8.75
CA ARG A 842 8.47 -16.05 7.72
C ARG A 842 7.98 -16.61 6.39
N ASP A 843 8.19 -17.89 6.13
CA ASP A 843 7.68 -18.58 4.92
C ASP A 843 6.99 -19.91 5.23
N ILE A 844 6.04 -19.89 6.16
CA ILE A 844 5.23 -21.07 6.50
C ILE A 844 4.17 -21.29 5.42
N LYS A 845 4.17 -22.49 4.84
CA LYS A 845 3.24 -22.93 3.79
C LYS A 845 3.21 -24.45 3.69
N SER A 846 2.17 -25.01 3.08
CA SER A 846 2.00 -26.47 2.95
C SER A 846 3.09 -27.17 2.13
N THR A 847 3.85 -26.46 1.27
CA THR A 847 5.02 -27.03 0.56
C THR A 847 6.29 -27.04 1.40
N ASN A 848 6.35 -26.27 2.49
CA ASN A 848 7.48 -26.20 3.41
C ASN A 848 7.27 -27.08 4.66
N ILE A 849 6.23 -27.91 4.67
CA ILE A 849 5.98 -28.92 5.71
C ILE A 849 6.14 -30.28 5.07
N LEU A 850 7.16 -31.04 5.49
CA LEU A 850 7.46 -32.37 4.99
C LEU A 850 6.91 -33.45 5.93
N LEU A 851 6.63 -34.63 5.39
CA LEU A 851 6.11 -35.78 6.14
C LEU A 851 7.09 -36.95 6.07
N ASP A 852 7.51 -37.48 7.21
CA ASP A 852 8.36 -38.69 7.25
C ASP A 852 7.54 -39.98 7.14
N ASP A 853 8.21 -41.13 7.18
CA ASP A 853 7.59 -42.47 7.11
C ASP A 853 6.50 -42.71 8.16
N SER A 854 6.59 -42.01 9.30
CA SER A 854 5.64 -42.09 10.41
C SER A 854 4.51 -41.06 10.34
N LEU A 855 4.45 -40.27 9.24
CA LEU A 855 3.58 -39.10 9.09
C LEU A 855 3.85 -37.99 10.11
N THR A 856 5.06 -37.95 10.67
CA THR A 856 5.47 -36.84 11.53
C THR A 856 5.77 -35.62 10.64
N ALA A 857 5.10 -34.52 10.94
CA ALA A 857 5.32 -33.26 10.24
C ALA A 857 6.63 -32.59 10.67
N LYS A 858 7.43 -32.17 9.68
CA LYS A 858 8.69 -31.44 9.84
C LYS A 858 8.69 -30.16 9.01
N VAL A 859 8.84 -29.02 9.68
CA VAL A 859 8.94 -27.70 9.02
C VAL A 859 10.33 -27.52 8.42
N ALA A 860 10.38 -27.04 7.17
CA ALA A 860 11.58 -26.91 6.34
C ALA A 860 11.70 -25.48 5.75
N ASP A 861 12.85 -25.20 5.14
CA ASP A 861 13.17 -23.99 4.36
C ASP A 861 13.30 -22.69 5.19
N PHE A 862 14.44 -22.56 5.87
CA PHE A 862 14.74 -21.45 6.79
C PHE A 862 15.46 -20.28 6.11
N GLY A 863 15.56 -20.26 4.77
CA GLY A 863 16.32 -19.25 4.03
C GLY A 863 15.86 -17.80 4.27
N LEU A 864 14.56 -17.61 4.55
CA LEU A 864 13.95 -16.31 4.82
C LEU A 864 13.81 -15.98 6.32
N SER A 865 14.12 -16.93 7.19
CA SER A 865 13.91 -16.81 8.63
C SER A 865 14.80 -15.74 9.27
N LYS A 866 14.36 -15.16 10.39
CA LYS A 866 15.03 -14.04 11.04
C LYS A 866 15.03 -14.16 12.56
N LEU A 867 16.13 -13.78 13.18
CA LEU A 867 16.27 -13.70 14.65
C LEU A 867 15.64 -12.42 15.19
N LEU A 868 14.91 -12.53 16.30
CA LEU A 868 14.37 -11.40 17.04
C LEU A 868 15.42 -10.89 18.05
N ALA A 869 16.28 -9.97 17.62
CA ALA A 869 17.46 -9.53 18.38
C ALA A 869 17.16 -8.63 19.59
N ASP A 870 15.93 -8.13 19.73
CA ASP A 870 15.55 -7.17 20.77
C ASP A 870 14.18 -7.55 21.37
N THR A 871 14.21 -8.32 22.47
CA THR A 871 13.02 -8.87 23.12
C THR A 871 12.11 -7.80 23.75
N GLN A 872 12.53 -6.53 23.79
CA GLN A 872 11.74 -5.43 24.38
C GLN A 872 10.68 -4.85 23.45
N LYS A 873 10.75 -5.07 22.13
CA LYS A 873 9.81 -4.48 21.14
C LYS A 873 8.79 -5.47 20.56
N GLY A 874 8.98 -6.79 20.73
CA GLY A 874 8.03 -7.82 20.25
C GLY A 874 7.86 -7.91 18.73
N HIS A 875 8.58 -7.12 17.92
CA HIS A 875 8.54 -7.14 16.46
C HIS A 875 9.88 -6.67 15.86
N VAL A 876 10.12 -7.00 14.60
CA VAL A 876 11.30 -6.65 13.81
C VAL A 876 10.86 -5.92 12.54
N SER A 877 11.18 -4.62 12.41
CA SER A 877 10.96 -3.90 11.15
C SER A 877 11.91 -4.41 10.07
N THR A 878 11.37 -4.93 8.97
CA THR A 878 12.17 -5.54 7.89
C THR A 878 11.42 -5.48 6.56
N GLN A 879 12.16 -5.42 5.43
CA GLN A 879 11.59 -5.52 4.08
C GLN A 879 10.61 -6.68 4.00
N VAL A 880 9.41 -6.54 3.43
CA VAL A 880 8.45 -7.65 3.37
C VAL A 880 8.97 -8.78 2.47
N LYS A 881 8.99 -10.01 2.99
CA LYS A 881 9.28 -11.26 2.28
C LYS A 881 8.36 -12.36 2.85
N GLY A 882 7.93 -13.27 1.98
CA GLY A 882 7.07 -14.42 2.27
C GLY A 882 6.31 -14.86 1.00
N THR A 883 5.54 -15.96 1.07
CA THR A 883 4.76 -16.47 -0.07
C THR A 883 3.36 -15.85 -0.13
N LEU A 884 2.95 -15.38 -1.32
CA LEU A 884 1.62 -14.82 -1.57
C LEU A 884 0.51 -15.83 -1.22
N GLY A 885 -0.50 -15.38 -0.47
CA GLY A 885 -1.58 -16.23 0.06
C GLY A 885 -1.37 -16.66 1.52
N TYR A 886 -0.12 -16.75 1.98
CA TYR A 886 0.24 -17.06 3.37
C TYR A 886 0.71 -15.82 4.15
N LEU A 887 0.99 -14.73 3.44
CA LEU A 887 1.57 -13.52 4.01
C LEU A 887 0.59 -12.82 4.95
N ASP A 888 1.08 -12.52 6.16
CA ASP A 888 0.35 -11.76 7.18
C ASP A 888 0.01 -10.34 6.66
N PRO A 889 -1.28 -9.94 6.64
CA PRO A 889 -1.70 -8.62 6.17
C PRO A 889 -1.17 -7.49 7.04
N GLU A 890 -1.04 -7.66 8.36
CA GLU A 890 -0.48 -6.63 9.23
C GLU A 890 1.00 -6.42 8.96
N TYR A 891 1.78 -7.50 8.84
CA TYR A 891 3.18 -7.42 8.44
C TYR A 891 3.36 -6.85 7.02
N TYR A 892 2.47 -7.19 6.08
CA TYR A 892 2.47 -6.62 4.73
C TYR A 892 2.24 -5.10 4.75
N MET A 893 1.29 -4.62 5.56
CA MET A 893 0.92 -3.21 5.64
C MET A 893 1.90 -2.38 6.47
N THR A 894 2.40 -2.92 7.58
CA THR A 894 3.21 -2.19 8.58
C THR A 894 4.72 -2.40 8.43
N GLN A 895 5.15 -3.42 7.68
CA GLN A 895 6.53 -3.92 7.61
C GLN A 895 7.09 -4.38 8.98
N GLN A 896 6.23 -4.59 9.97
CA GLN A 896 6.60 -5.12 11.29
C GLN A 896 6.42 -6.64 11.29
N LEU A 897 7.53 -7.37 11.32
CA LEU A 897 7.52 -8.84 11.39
C LEU A 897 7.51 -9.28 12.85
N SER A 898 6.55 -10.11 13.24
CA SER A 898 6.50 -10.71 14.59
C SER A 898 6.30 -12.22 14.50
N GLU A 899 6.42 -12.93 15.61
CA GLU A 899 6.07 -14.35 15.70
C GLU A 899 4.60 -14.60 15.34
N LYS A 900 3.73 -13.60 15.53
CA LYS A 900 2.31 -13.63 15.11
C LYS A 900 2.11 -13.63 13.60
N SER A 901 3.13 -13.26 12.82
CA SER A 901 3.11 -13.40 11.37
C SER A 901 3.18 -14.86 10.94
N ASP A 902 3.97 -15.69 11.63
CA ASP A 902 4.00 -17.14 11.40
C ASP A 902 2.68 -17.80 11.83
N VAL A 903 2.04 -17.30 12.90
CA VAL A 903 0.70 -17.77 13.33
C VAL A 903 -0.32 -17.59 12.22
N TYR A 904 -0.33 -16.42 11.56
CA TYR A 904 -1.23 -16.16 10.43
C TYR A 904 -0.97 -17.15 9.28
N SER A 905 0.30 -17.29 8.86
CA SER A 905 0.67 -18.23 7.80
C SER A 905 0.30 -19.68 8.14
N PHE A 906 0.46 -20.08 9.41
CA PHE A 906 0.04 -21.40 9.90
C PHE A 906 -1.48 -21.56 9.90
N GLY A 907 -2.23 -20.53 10.25
CA GLY A 907 -3.69 -20.51 10.15
C GLY A 907 -4.18 -20.79 8.72
N VAL A 908 -3.52 -20.22 7.71
CA VAL A 908 -3.80 -20.53 6.30
C VAL A 908 -3.54 -22.03 5.99
N VAL A 909 -2.46 -22.61 6.50
CA VAL A 909 -2.18 -24.06 6.37
C VAL A 909 -3.26 -24.90 7.04
N MET A 910 -3.80 -24.49 8.20
CA MET A 910 -4.92 -25.18 8.84
C MET A 910 -6.18 -25.17 7.97
N LEU A 911 -6.46 -24.07 7.28
CA LEU A 911 -7.58 -23.99 6.32
C LEU A 911 -7.35 -24.88 5.09
N GLU A 912 -6.11 -25.03 4.61
CA GLU A 912 -5.77 -26.00 3.58
C GLU A 912 -5.99 -27.44 4.05
N LEU A 913 -5.69 -27.76 5.32
CA LEU A 913 -5.96 -29.09 5.89
C LEU A 913 -7.46 -29.41 5.92
N ILE A 914 -8.34 -28.41 6.07
CA ILE A 914 -9.79 -28.59 6.06
C ILE A 914 -10.33 -28.78 4.64
N THR A 915 -9.84 -27.99 3.68
CA THR A 915 -10.45 -27.87 2.35
C THR A 915 -9.72 -28.62 1.24
N ALA A 916 -8.44 -28.95 1.45
CA ALA A 916 -7.47 -29.40 0.44
C ALA A 916 -7.29 -28.45 -0.77
N ARG A 917 -7.78 -27.21 -0.69
CA ARG A 917 -7.66 -26.17 -1.73
C ARG A 917 -6.37 -25.37 -1.58
N LEU A 918 -5.94 -24.68 -2.65
CA LEU A 918 -4.86 -23.69 -2.53
C LEU A 918 -5.38 -22.45 -1.81
N PRO A 919 -4.51 -21.68 -1.12
CA PRO A 919 -4.92 -20.43 -0.50
C PRO A 919 -5.50 -19.42 -1.49
N ILE A 920 -4.95 -19.38 -2.71
CA ILE A 920 -5.42 -18.54 -3.81
C ILE A 920 -5.70 -19.44 -5.02
N GLU A 921 -6.95 -19.47 -5.46
CA GLU A 921 -7.36 -20.21 -6.66
C GLU A 921 -8.42 -19.40 -7.43
N LYS A 922 -8.27 -19.25 -8.75
CA LYS A 922 -9.24 -18.53 -9.62
C LYS A 922 -9.60 -17.10 -9.16
N GLY A 923 -8.69 -16.42 -8.48
CA GLY A 923 -8.89 -15.06 -7.98
C GLY A 923 -9.67 -14.96 -6.66
N THR A 924 -10.04 -16.09 -6.04
CA THR A 924 -10.61 -16.11 -4.69
C THR A 924 -9.55 -16.47 -3.65
N TYR A 925 -9.73 -15.96 -2.43
CA TYR A 925 -8.82 -16.17 -1.30
C TYR A 925 -9.52 -16.99 -0.21
N ILE A 926 -8.93 -18.12 0.15
CA ILE A 926 -9.58 -19.13 1.01
C ILE A 926 -10.01 -18.58 2.37
N VAL A 927 -9.20 -17.70 2.98
CA VAL A 927 -9.52 -17.09 4.27
C VAL A 927 -10.80 -16.26 4.17
N ARG A 928 -10.97 -15.51 3.08
CA ARG A 928 -12.17 -14.69 2.84
C ARG A 928 -13.40 -15.56 2.58
N GLU A 929 -13.27 -16.61 1.77
CA GLU A 929 -14.36 -17.54 1.49
C GLU A 929 -14.85 -18.22 2.77
N ILE A 930 -13.93 -18.72 3.60
CA ILE A 930 -14.26 -19.37 4.87
C ILE A 930 -14.85 -18.37 5.86
N LYS A 931 -14.25 -17.18 6.06
CA LYS A 931 -14.81 -16.13 6.94
C LYS A 931 -16.25 -15.74 6.56
N THR A 932 -16.59 -15.80 5.26
CA THR A 932 -17.94 -15.48 4.74
C THR A 932 -18.92 -16.64 4.89
N ALA A 933 -18.43 -17.88 4.78
CA ALA A 933 -19.25 -19.09 4.82
C ALA A 933 -19.52 -19.62 6.24
N ILE A 934 -18.81 -19.13 7.26
CA ILE A 934 -19.03 -19.55 8.65
C ILE A 934 -20.47 -19.25 9.08
N ASP A 935 -21.16 -20.31 9.50
CA ASP A 935 -22.46 -20.23 10.14
C ASP A 935 -22.35 -20.83 11.55
N GLN A 936 -22.47 -19.97 12.57
CA GLN A 936 -22.37 -20.39 13.97
C GLN A 936 -23.55 -21.27 14.41
N TYR A 937 -24.66 -21.25 13.67
CA TYR A 937 -25.87 -22.02 13.96
C TYR A 937 -25.84 -23.42 13.32
N ASP A 938 -24.97 -23.66 12.33
CA ASP A 938 -24.73 -24.99 11.77
C ASP A 938 -23.84 -25.82 12.71
N GLN A 939 -24.47 -26.70 13.47
CA GLN A 939 -23.78 -27.56 14.43
C GLN A 939 -23.01 -28.72 13.78
N GLU A 940 -23.26 -29.05 12.51
CA GLU A 940 -22.65 -30.21 11.85
C GLU A 940 -21.41 -29.84 11.03
N TYR A 941 -21.44 -28.72 10.30
CA TYR A 941 -20.32 -28.31 9.41
C TYR A 941 -19.84 -26.87 9.59
N TYR A 942 -20.42 -26.11 10.53
CA TYR A 942 -20.09 -24.71 10.76
C TYR A 942 -20.21 -23.82 9.51
N GLY A 943 -21.14 -24.19 8.60
CA GLY A 943 -21.37 -23.52 7.32
C GLY A 943 -20.42 -23.93 6.19
N LEU A 944 -19.48 -24.84 6.44
CA LEU A 944 -18.38 -25.16 5.50
C LEU A 944 -18.59 -26.43 4.66
N ARG A 945 -19.78 -27.04 4.69
CA ARG A 945 -20.06 -28.35 4.05
C ARG A 945 -19.56 -28.45 2.60
N ASP A 946 -19.79 -27.42 1.79
CA ASP A 946 -19.45 -27.40 0.35
C ASP A 946 -17.99 -27.03 0.06
N MET A 947 -17.25 -26.57 1.08
CA MET A 947 -15.85 -26.16 0.97
C MET A 947 -14.87 -27.21 1.51
N MET A 948 -15.35 -28.09 2.39
CA MET A 948 -14.56 -29.14 3.01
C MET A 948 -14.11 -30.22 2.03
N ASP A 949 -12.94 -30.80 2.30
CA ASP A 949 -12.45 -31.94 1.53
C ASP A 949 -13.42 -33.14 1.71
N PRO A 950 -13.97 -33.69 0.61
CA PRO A 950 -14.85 -34.86 0.66
C PRO A 950 -14.27 -36.06 1.44
N LYS A 951 -12.93 -36.18 1.50
CA LYS A 951 -12.23 -37.25 2.22
C LYS A 951 -12.42 -37.18 3.73
N ILE A 952 -12.69 -36.00 4.30
CA ILE A 952 -12.93 -35.82 5.74
C ILE A 952 -14.40 -35.54 6.07
N LEU A 953 -15.24 -35.27 5.06
CA LEU A 953 -16.67 -34.90 5.22
C LEU A 953 -17.49 -35.90 6.05
N ASN A 954 -17.21 -37.19 5.94
CA ASN A 954 -17.92 -38.25 6.69
C ASN A 954 -17.31 -38.56 8.06
N GLN A 955 -16.07 -38.12 8.31
CA GLN A 955 -15.38 -38.25 9.60
C GLN A 955 -15.51 -36.98 10.47
N ALA A 956 -16.08 -35.92 9.88
CA ALA A 956 -16.25 -34.58 10.41
C ALA A 956 -17.37 -34.39 11.44
N LYS A 957 -18.09 -35.45 11.84
CA LYS A 957 -19.22 -35.37 12.79
C LYS A 957 -18.80 -35.06 14.25
N ASN A 958 -17.52 -34.75 14.48
CA ASN A 958 -16.95 -34.55 15.80
C ASN A 958 -16.87 -33.06 16.14
N ILE A 959 -17.23 -32.73 17.38
CA ILE A 959 -17.09 -31.39 18.01
C ILE A 959 -15.67 -30.81 17.80
N GLY A 960 -14.67 -31.68 17.63
CA GLY A 960 -13.29 -31.32 17.35
C GLY A 960 -13.08 -30.53 16.05
N LEU A 961 -13.85 -30.79 14.99
CA LEU A 961 -13.71 -30.05 13.74
C LEU A 961 -14.10 -28.57 13.90
N ARG A 962 -15.24 -28.30 14.56
CA ARG A 962 -15.70 -26.93 14.81
C ARG A 962 -14.65 -26.13 15.59
N LYS A 963 -14.10 -26.74 16.65
CA LYS A 963 -13.03 -26.12 17.45
C LYS A 963 -11.77 -25.88 16.60
N PHE A 964 -11.42 -26.80 15.71
CA PHE A 964 -10.27 -26.66 14.82
C PHE A 964 -10.46 -25.53 13.78
N VAL A 965 -11.66 -25.41 13.19
CA VAL A 965 -12.01 -24.31 12.27
C VAL A 965 -11.96 -22.98 13.01
N GLN A 966 -12.54 -22.90 14.21
CA GLN A 966 -12.50 -21.67 15.02
C GLN A 966 -11.05 -21.27 15.32
N LEU A 967 -10.22 -22.21 15.78
CA LEU A 967 -8.80 -21.96 16.03
C LEU A 967 -8.07 -21.48 14.76
N ALA A 968 -8.36 -22.07 13.60
CA ALA A 968 -7.78 -21.63 12.32
C ALA A 968 -8.20 -20.19 11.97
N VAL A 969 -9.45 -19.81 12.23
CA VAL A 969 -9.99 -18.45 12.03
C VAL A 969 -9.36 -17.45 13.00
N ASP A 970 -9.13 -17.85 14.25
CA ASP A 970 -8.45 -17.04 15.26
C ASP A 970 -6.97 -16.80 14.88
N CYS A 971 -6.30 -17.78 14.26
CA CYS A 971 -4.95 -17.61 13.73
C CYS A 971 -4.88 -16.61 12.57
N VAL A 972 -5.93 -16.50 11.73
CA VAL A 972 -5.96 -15.62 10.54
C VAL A 972 -6.70 -14.30 10.78
N GLN A 973 -6.74 -13.83 12.02
CA GLN A 973 -7.25 -12.48 12.35
C GLN A 973 -6.37 -11.40 11.72
N ASP A 974 -6.99 -10.30 11.29
CA ASP A 974 -6.27 -9.27 10.54
C ASP A 974 -5.23 -8.55 11.43
N SER A 975 -5.50 -8.41 12.74
CA SER A 975 -4.53 -7.94 13.73
C SER A 975 -3.83 -9.08 14.46
N ALA A 976 -2.49 -9.00 14.55
CA ALA A 976 -1.58 -9.86 15.29
C ALA A 976 -1.91 -9.96 16.78
N SER A 977 -2.43 -8.89 17.38
CA SER A 977 -2.81 -8.86 18.81
C SER A 977 -3.99 -9.80 19.13
N ASN A 978 -4.86 -10.06 18.15
CA ASN A 978 -6.02 -10.94 18.29
C ASN A 978 -5.70 -12.40 17.96
N ARG A 979 -4.48 -12.71 17.49
CA ARG A 979 -4.07 -14.07 17.15
C ARG A 979 -3.54 -14.78 18.40
N PRO A 980 -3.80 -16.09 18.57
CA PRO A 980 -3.17 -16.86 19.64
C PRO A 980 -1.65 -16.95 19.45
N SER A 981 -0.92 -17.30 20.50
CA SER A 981 0.48 -17.76 20.40
C SER A 981 0.54 -19.19 19.86
N MET A 982 1.68 -19.60 19.29
CA MET A 982 1.81 -20.96 18.78
C MET A 982 1.69 -22.03 19.88
N ASN A 983 2.06 -21.73 21.13
CA ASN A 983 1.85 -22.64 22.25
C ASN A 983 0.37 -22.76 22.65
N GLU A 984 -0.41 -21.68 22.60
CA GLU A 984 -1.87 -21.76 22.73
C GLU A 984 -2.49 -22.60 21.60
N VAL A 985 -2.03 -22.42 20.36
CA VAL A 985 -2.46 -23.25 19.22
C VAL A 985 -2.13 -24.73 19.45
N VAL A 986 -0.94 -25.05 19.96
CA VAL A 986 -0.57 -26.43 20.32
C VAL A 986 -1.53 -27.00 21.37
N LYS A 987 -1.77 -26.27 22.47
CA LYS A 987 -2.67 -26.70 23.55
C LYS A 987 -4.09 -26.97 23.04
N GLU A 988 -4.64 -26.07 22.23
CA GLU A 988 -5.98 -26.24 21.68
C GLU A 988 -6.08 -27.44 20.73
N ILE A 989 -5.08 -27.66 19.86
CA ILE A 989 -5.05 -28.86 19.00
C ILE A 989 -4.91 -30.15 19.83
N GLU A 990 -4.13 -30.14 20.92
CA GLU A 990 -4.04 -31.28 21.84
C GLU A 990 -5.38 -31.58 22.52
N ILE A 991 -6.10 -30.55 22.98
CA ILE A 991 -7.43 -30.68 23.56
C ILE A 991 -8.41 -31.24 22.53
N ILE A 992 -8.35 -30.79 21.27
CA ILE A 992 -9.17 -31.31 20.19
C ILE A 992 -8.89 -32.79 19.95
N LEU A 993 -7.61 -33.19 19.92
CA LEU A 993 -7.19 -34.57 19.69
C LEU A 993 -7.60 -35.51 20.84
N GLN A 994 -7.48 -35.07 22.10
CA GLN A 994 -7.89 -35.84 23.27
C GLN A 994 -9.41 -36.06 23.33
N ASN A 995 -10.20 -35.03 23.00
CA ASN A 995 -11.66 -35.13 22.97
C ASN A 995 -12.14 -36.11 21.87
N ASP A 996 -11.43 -36.17 20.74
CA ASP A 996 -11.69 -37.09 19.63
C ASP A 996 -11.37 -38.55 19.98
N ASP A 997 -10.44 -38.79 20.93
CA ASP A 997 -10.14 -40.12 21.45
C ASP A 997 -11.23 -40.63 22.42
N SER A 998 -11.76 -39.75 23.28
CA SER A 998 -12.82 -40.12 24.23
C SER A 998 -14.13 -40.57 23.58
N THR A 999 -14.52 -40.00 22.43
CA THR A 999 -15.75 -40.38 21.70
C THR A 999 -15.66 -41.74 21.00
N ARG A 1000 -14.44 -42.22 20.70
CA ARG A 1000 -14.20 -43.58 20.17
C ARG A 1000 -14.27 -44.66 21.25
N THR A 1001 -13.84 -44.37 22.49
CA THR A 1001 -13.95 -45.31 23.62
C THR A 1001 -15.40 -45.63 24.01
N THR A 1002 -16.36 -44.75 23.70
CA THR A 1002 -17.80 -44.99 23.95
C THR A 1002 -18.50 -45.75 22.83
N SER A 1003 -17.83 -46.09 21.72
CA SER A 1003 -18.46 -46.67 20.53
C SER A 1003 -17.82 -47.96 19.98
N ALA A 1004 -16.90 -48.59 20.72
CA ALA A 1004 -16.36 -49.91 20.34
C ALA A 1004 -16.27 -50.86 21.54
N ASN A 1005 -17.35 -51.62 21.77
CA ASN A 1005 -17.31 -52.91 22.45
C ASN A 1005 -17.93 -53.94 21.49
N TYR A 1006 -17.33 -55.13 21.42
CA TYR A 1006 -17.48 -56.22 20.43
C TYR A 1006 -16.75 -55.93 19.09
N SER A 1007 -15.73 -56.67 18.65
CA SER A 1007 -15.27 -58.03 18.94
C SER A 1007 -13.81 -58.23 18.49
N ASN A 1008 -13.12 -59.13 19.20
CA ASN A 1008 -11.73 -59.61 19.03
C ASN A 1008 -11.34 -60.03 17.61
N ASP A 1009 -10.07 -59.84 17.21
CA ASP A 1009 -9.14 -60.98 17.03
C ASP A 1009 -7.64 -60.58 17.03
N PHE A 1010 -6.83 -61.51 17.55
CA PHE A 1010 -5.38 -61.52 17.81
C PHE A 1010 -4.53 -61.47 16.52
N GLY A 1011 -3.21 -61.20 16.45
CA GLY A 1011 -2.04 -61.09 17.35
C GLY A 1011 -0.79 -61.05 16.41
N ASN A 1012 0.32 -60.38 16.73
CA ASN A 1012 1.51 -61.00 17.33
C ASN A 1012 2.63 -59.97 17.57
N ALA A 1013 3.44 -60.30 18.58
CA ALA A 1013 4.34 -59.44 19.36
C ALA A 1013 5.80 -59.40 18.90
N ALA A 1014 6.57 -58.50 19.56
CA ALA A 1014 8.01 -58.50 19.92
C ALA A 1014 8.69 -57.18 19.48
N ASN A 1015 9.43 -56.38 20.25
CA ASN A 1015 10.03 -56.48 21.59
C ASN A 1015 10.25 -55.06 22.15
N LEU A 1016 10.04 -54.88 23.46
CA LEU A 1016 10.43 -53.70 24.27
C LEU A 1016 11.86 -53.88 24.84
N PRO A 1017 12.51 -52.81 25.35
CA PRO A 1017 12.64 -52.72 26.82
C PRO A 1017 12.36 -51.34 27.45
N LYS A 1018 12.08 -51.40 28.75
CA LYS A 1018 11.55 -50.40 29.70
C LYS A 1018 12.63 -49.75 30.61
N HIS A 1019 12.26 -48.58 31.19
CA HIS A 1019 12.61 -47.99 32.52
C HIS A 1019 14.02 -47.38 32.76
N PRO A 1020 14.28 -46.56 33.84
CA PRO A 1020 13.47 -46.16 35.03
C PRO A 1020 13.42 -44.61 35.25
N TYR A 1021 12.34 -43.94 35.68
CA TYR A 1021 11.71 -43.94 36.99
C TYR A 1021 10.35 -43.21 36.85
N SER A 1022 9.26 -43.89 37.19
CA SER A 1022 7.99 -43.28 37.56
C SER A 1022 7.59 -43.92 38.88
N ASP A 1023 7.28 -43.11 39.87
CA ASP A 1023 6.44 -43.41 41.03
C ASP A 1023 6.07 -42.01 41.55
N GLN A 1024 4.83 -41.58 41.73
CA GLN A 1024 3.70 -42.25 42.36
C GLN A 1024 2.36 -41.65 41.87
N ASP A 1025 1.40 -42.53 41.59
CA ASP A 1025 -0.06 -42.31 41.63
C ASP A 1025 -0.57 -42.72 43.05
N PRO A 1026 -1.88 -42.73 43.37
CA PRO A 1026 -2.97 -41.73 43.20
C PRO A 1026 -3.85 -41.64 44.48
N ILE A 1027 -4.77 -40.66 44.63
CA ILE A 1027 -6.06 -40.89 45.34
C ILE A 1027 -7.20 -40.09 44.69
N ILE A 1028 -8.21 -40.85 44.26
CA ILE A 1028 -9.52 -40.46 43.73
C ILE A 1028 -10.46 -39.97 44.86
N ARG A 1029 -11.30 -38.97 44.58
CA ARG A 1029 -12.74 -38.97 44.99
C ARG A 1029 -13.56 -37.93 44.22
N ASP A 1030 -14.52 -38.44 43.47
CA ASP A 1030 -15.68 -37.76 42.90
C ASP A 1030 -16.53 -37.04 43.98
N ILE A 1031 -17.27 -35.99 43.57
CA ILE A 1031 -18.76 -35.89 43.68
C ILE A 1031 -19.23 -34.43 43.40
N SER A 1032 -19.99 -34.31 42.31
CA SER A 1032 -21.16 -33.46 41.99
C SER A 1032 -21.36 -32.00 42.50
N SER A 1033 -21.77 -31.18 41.51
CA SER A 1033 -22.95 -30.28 41.48
C SER A 1033 -22.93 -28.88 42.13
N ASN A 1034 -23.27 -27.92 41.24
CA ASN A 1034 -24.18 -26.78 41.39
C ASN A 1034 -23.74 -25.48 42.12
N ALA A 1035 -23.84 -24.40 41.34
CA ALA A 1035 -24.60 -23.17 41.60
C ALA A 1035 -23.99 -22.05 42.47
N TYR A 1036 -23.85 -20.90 41.80
CA TYR A 1036 -24.16 -19.52 42.20
C TYR A 1036 -23.45 -18.84 43.39
N ASP A 1037 -22.88 -17.70 42.99
CA ASP A 1037 -22.92 -16.37 43.61
C ASP A 1037 -21.92 -15.92 44.68
N SER A 1038 -21.25 -14.83 44.26
CA SER A 1038 -21.05 -13.57 44.99
C SER A 1038 -20.01 -13.45 46.12
N SER A 1039 -19.18 -12.42 45.89
CA SER A 1039 -18.67 -11.42 46.85
C SER A 1039 -17.31 -11.62 47.53
N GLY A 1040 -16.56 -10.50 47.61
CA GLY A 1040 -15.45 -10.26 48.53
C GLY A 1040 -14.06 -10.34 47.88
N ALA A 1041 -13.56 -9.26 47.27
CA ALA A 1041 -12.72 -8.23 47.92
C ALA A 1041 -11.27 -8.67 48.22
N TYR A 1042 -10.33 -8.16 47.38
CA TYR A 1042 -9.00 -7.55 47.63
C TYR A 1042 -8.11 -7.99 48.84
N PRO A 1043 -6.79 -7.64 48.91
CA PRO A 1043 -5.75 -7.37 47.89
C PRO A 1043 -4.36 -8.03 48.26
N TYR A 1044 -3.28 -7.58 47.59
CA TYR A 1044 -1.82 -7.76 47.87
C TYR A 1044 -1.14 -9.01 47.28
N GLN A 1045 -0.32 -8.84 46.23
CA GLN A 1045 1.11 -8.45 46.24
C GLN A 1045 2.00 -9.45 46.98
N ALA A 1046 2.84 -10.19 46.26
CA ALA A 1046 4.29 -9.90 46.20
C ALA A 1046 5.02 -10.95 45.36
N TYR A 1047 5.83 -10.44 44.43
CA TYR A 1047 7.05 -10.99 43.87
C TYR A 1047 7.78 -12.02 44.76
N ILE A 1048 8.25 -13.13 44.16
CA ILE A 1048 9.66 -13.58 44.22
C ILE A 1048 10.02 -14.28 42.90
N GLU A 1049 11.13 -13.85 42.30
CA GLU A 1049 11.82 -14.38 41.11
C GLU A 1049 12.58 -15.72 41.41
N PRO A 1050 13.58 -16.16 40.63
CA PRO A 1050 13.44 -17.16 39.58
C PRO A 1050 14.28 -18.42 39.84
N LYS A 1051 14.07 -19.46 39.03
CA LYS A 1051 15.12 -20.44 38.68
C LYS A 1051 15.04 -20.76 37.21
#